data_AF-A0AAU8M1U6-F1
#
_entry.id   AF-A0AAU8M1U6-F1
#
_cell.length_a   1.000
_cell.length_b   1.000
_cell.length_c   1.000
_cell.angle_alpha   90.00
_cell.angle_beta   90.00
_cell.angle_gamma   90.00
#
_symmetry.space_group_name_H-M   'P 1'
#
loop_
_entity.id
_entity.type
_entity.pdbx_description
1 polymer ?
#
loop_
_entity_poly.entity_id
_entity_poly.type
_entity_poly.pdbx_seq_one_letter_code
_entity_poly.pdbx_strand_id
1 'polypeptide(L)'
;MSEYLGPLLTSQDEIKKAVRQRKKKVIEDTIKANTPELLEEKLTAKMEEGWTVLRPNKASYRISHDKSLDEQLEDEMWCILAQMQFKEMSDGRLFKIQPFQETEPQQIDVFAKDDETAIFVTCVYQDTPGKKSMTKRIEKIESLREKISMSLHSHYGRKPKLKQGWVIATRNLEWSQTDLDKAQSANITVLRDTELNYYVKFTRLYKLAAKYQLLAHLFANEKILGLELVVPATKGNMGGVDFYNFLIKPADLLKISHVSHKASRDVQDIETYQRLLNPNRLKEIAQYIDDGGQFPTNIVVNVRTKKKKKLRFEKIDNIGESAFGRLFLPNQYASAMVIDGQHRLYGYAHSERIVNGKEGKATVPVLAYENLEPTKEAKLFVDINCEQVRVPRNLLNEINATLYWDSDDFKLQVDALCSRMVMTLNTKQSSPVYDRVILTNRDMTYLRCLTLTNFFDGLKENKFFGEQKKSGVISAGPLTDSSSNNLEDTMKKAIKVIDGYLNFFAKTAPHHWDLGKIKKEKESQIGYLATNEGVRALFRVLKELLIHIEIQTGRDADTLSGEELLKELEKYAIPIAEIFKIANYEAIAQFRSRSASKKAVLENAYHLMGFIHKQYPEFCPHGLEEYLESIDEEGTKEAEGLVAELQKQMYEFVLYKLKEKYPNDDDWWYEGVPSKVRTQCTARCEEEKGIKSKEQYLKLIDYHSIAMSNWQGCFQGSFSFTKDGGKDKQLNWIKQLNSIRNITHHPEKWPASKKQVEFVRDIHKKGMERFVIPESSSH
;
A
#
# COMPACT_ATOMS: atom_id res chain seq x y z
N MET A 1 -10.96 -40.15 -31.23
CA MET A 1 -10.10 -38.98 -31.53
C MET A 1 -8.97 -39.02 -30.53
N SER A 2 -7.71 -39.10 -30.96
CA SER A 2 -6.58 -38.98 -30.02
C SER A 2 -6.56 -37.55 -29.51
N GLU A 3 -7.05 -37.30 -28.30
CA GLU A 3 -6.99 -35.97 -27.69
C GLU A 3 -5.53 -35.65 -27.38
N TYR A 4 -4.87 -34.93 -28.30
CA TYR A 4 -3.49 -34.45 -28.13
C TYR A 4 -3.32 -33.54 -26.90
N LEU A 5 -4.42 -33.03 -26.35
CA LEU A 5 -4.46 -32.11 -25.22
C LEU A 5 -5.82 -32.20 -24.53
N GLY A 6 -5.80 -32.28 -23.20
CA GLY A 6 -7.00 -32.38 -22.36
C GLY A 6 -6.70 -32.66 -20.88
N PRO A 7 -7.70 -32.48 -19.98
CA PRO A 7 -9.06 -31.98 -20.26
C PRO A 7 -9.14 -30.44 -20.38
N LEU A 8 -10.11 -29.94 -21.13
CA LEU A 8 -10.30 -28.50 -21.43
C LEU A 8 -11.71 -28.02 -21.07
N LEU A 9 -11.80 -26.76 -20.61
CA LEU A 9 -13.03 -25.99 -20.54
C LEU A 9 -13.10 -25.06 -21.76
N THR A 10 -14.16 -25.20 -22.56
CA THR A 10 -14.37 -24.41 -23.78
C THR A 10 -15.59 -23.48 -23.69
N SER A 11 -16.46 -23.68 -22.69
CA SER A 11 -17.61 -22.82 -22.42
C SER A 11 -17.28 -21.73 -21.39
N GLN A 12 -17.67 -20.49 -21.69
CA GLN A 12 -17.47 -19.36 -20.77
C GLN A 12 -18.23 -19.52 -19.45
N ASP A 13 -19.36 -20.23 -19.43
CA ASP A 13 -20.11 -20.45 -18.20
C ASP A 13 -19.47 -21.51 -17.31
N GLU A 14 -18.86 -22.54 -17.91
CA GLU A 14 -18.03 -23.52 -17.19
C GLU A 14 -16.79 -22.86 -16.61
N ILE A 15 -16.10 -22.03 -17.39
CA ILE A 15 -14.94 -21.25 -16.93
C ILE A 15 -15.35 -20.36 -15.75
N LYS A 16 -16.46 -19.61 -15.83
CA LYS A 16 -16.96 -18.80 -14.70
C LYS A 16 -17.27 -19.64 -13.46
N LYS A 17 -17.83 -20.83 -13.62
CA LYS A 17 -18.09 -21.76 -12.51
C LYS A 17 -16.79 -22.23 -11.87
N ALA A 18 -15.81 -22.61 -12.68
CA ALA A 18 -14.47 -23.00 -12.21
C ALA A 18 -13.75 -21.84 -11.49
N VAL A 19 -13.83 -20.60 -12.00
CA VAL A 19 -13.29 -19.41 -11.31
C VAL A 19 -13.84 -19.28 -9.88
N ARG A 20 -15.15 -19.52 -9.67
CA ARG A 20 -15.76 -19.42 -8.33
C ARG A 20 -15.23 -20.47 -7.36
N GLN A 21 -14.87 -21.65 -7.85
CA GLN A 21 -14.32 -22.75 -7.06
C GLN A 21 -12.83 -22.55 -6.78
N ARG A 22 -12.05 -22.21 -7.82
CA ARG A 22 -10.60 -22.03 -7.75
C ARG A 22 -10.19 -20.81 -6.91
N LYS A 23 -11.01 -19.76 -6.86
CA LYS A 23 -10.76 -18.60 -5.97
C LYS A 23 -10.75 -18.93 -4.47
N LYS A 24 -11.34 -20.05 -4.07
CA LYS A 24 -11.33 -20.48 -2.67
C LYS A 24 -9.99 -21.14 -2.38
N LYS A 25 -9.35 -20.75 -1.27
CA LYS A 25 -8.15 -21.41 -0.75
C LYS A 25 -8.43 -22.77 -0.12
N VAL A 26 -9.70 -23.06 0.11
CA VAL A 26 -10.19 -24.30 0.70
C VAL A 26 -11.02 -25.08 -0.29
N ILE A 27 -10.99 -26.39 -0.14
CA ILE A 27 -11.97 -27.33 -0.68
C ILE A 27 -13.11 -27.39 0.33
N GLU A 28 -14.36 -27.27 -0.13
CA GLU A 28 -15.54 -27.37 0.74
C GLU A 28 -16.33 -28.62 0.40
N ASP A 29 -16.80 -29.31 1.43
CA ASP A 29 -17.67 -30.48 1.28
C ASP A 29 -18.84 -30.44 2.28
N THR A 30 -19.82 -31.33 2.12
CA THR A 30 -20.97 -31.45 3.02
C THR A 30 -21.18 -32.90 3.41
N ILE A 31 -20.95 -33.16 4.70
CA ILE A 31 -21.23 -34.47 5.28
C ILE A 31 -22.73 -34.56 5.56
N LYS A 32 -23.36 -35.64 5.08
CA LYS A 32 -24.75 -36.00 5.39
C LYS A 32 -24.80 -37.43 5.93
N ALA A 33 -25.69 -37.65 6.88
CA ALA A 33 -26.03 -38.98 7.37
C ALA A 33 -27.51 -39.03 7.81
N ASN A 34 -28.05 -40.25 7.84
CA ASN A 34 -29.45 -40.48 8.15
C ASN A 34 -29.72 -40.51 9.68
N THR A 35 -28.69 -40.72 10.50
CA THR A 35 -28.76 -40.64 11.96
C THR A 35 -27.71 -39.67 12.52
N PRO A 36 -27.95 -39.09 13.70
CA PRO A 36 -26.96 -38.23 14.36
C PRO A 36 -25.64 -38.95 14.68
N GLU A 37 -25.65 -40.22 15.10
CA GLU A 37 -24.41 -40.92 15.45
C GLU A 37 -23.50 -41.12 14.23
N LEU A 38 -24.08 -41.55 13.10
CA LEU A 38 -23.35 -41.70 11.83
C LEU A 38 -22.85 -40.36 11.28
N LEU A 39 -23.54 -39.25 11.61
CA LEU A 39 -23.11 -37.92 11.20
C LEU A 39 -21.84 -37.48 11.95
N GLU A 40 -21.80 -37.74 13.26
CA GLU A 40 -20.65 -37.46 14.12
C GLU A 40 -19.46 -38.36 13.82
N GLU A 41 -19.68 -39.64 13.54
CA GLU A 41 -18.62 -40.58 13.15
C GLU A 41 -17.95 -40.15 11.83
N LYS A 42 -18.76 -39.80 10.82
CA LYS A 42 -18.23 -39.27 9.55
C LYS A 42 -17.52 -37.92 9.72
N LEU A 43 -18.01 -37.07 10.62
CA LEU A 43 -17.35 -35.81 10.92
C LEU A 43 -15.98 -36.06 11.55
N THR A 44 -15.91 -36.95 12.54
CA THR A 44 -14.66 -37.30 13.23
C THR A 44 -13.62 -37.84 12.25
N ALA A 45 -14.01 -38.80 11.39
CA ALA A 45 -13.12 -39.33 10.36
C ALA A 45 -12.59 -38.25 9.40
N LYS A 46 -13.46 -37.30 8.99
CA LYS A 46 -13.02 -36.17 8.14
C LYS A 46 -12.08 -35.21 8.89
N MET A 47 -12.30 -35.00 10.18
CA MET A 47 -11.41 -34.17 10.99
C MET A 47 -10.02 -34.79 11.16
N GLU A 48 -9.93 -36.12 11.26
CA GLU A 48 -8.65 -36.85 11.25
C GLU A 48 -7.92 -36.72 9.89
N GLU A 49 -8.67 -36.63 8.79
CA GLU A 49 -8.14 -36.31 7.45
C GLU A 49 -7.79 -34.81 7.27
N GLY A 50 -7.83 -33.98 8.34
CA GLY A 50 -7.46 -32.57 8.30
C GLY A 50 -8.58 -31.61 7.89
N TRP A 51 -9.83 -32.06 7.80
CA TRP A 51 -10.97 -31.18 7.54
C TRP A 51 -11.41 -30.42 8.80
N THR A 52 -11.93 -29.22 8.61
CA THR A 52 -12.42 -28.34 9.68
C THR A 52 -13.90 -28.02 9.46
N VAL A 53 -14.65 -27.86 10.55
CA VAL A 53 -16.08 -27.48 10.46
C VAL A 53 -16.19 -26.00 10.13
N LEU A 54 -16.79 -25.67 8.99
CA LEU A 54 -17.15 -24.31 8.64
C LEU A 54 -18.45 -23.89 9.33
N ARG A 55 -19.46 -24.76 9.26
CA ARG A 55 -20.79 -24.48 9.80
C ARG A 55 -21.61 -25.76 10.04
N PRO A 56 -22.26 -25.89 11.20
CA PRO A 56 -23.27 -26.91 11.43
C PRO A 56 -24.62 -26.53 10.77
N ASN A 57 -25.32 -27.50 10.21
CA ASN A 57 -26.70 -27.38 9.74
C ASN A 57 -27.59 -28.40 10.46
N LYS A 58 -28.91 -28.27 10.32
CA LYS A 58 -29.91 -29.11 11.00
C LYS A 58 -29.72 -30.63 10.82
N ALA A 59 -29.15 -31.07 9.69
CA ALA A 59 -28.91 -32.50 9.38
C ALA A 59 -27.61 -32.74 8.58
N SER A 60 -26.64 -31.82 8.69
CA SER A 60 -25.36 -31.95 7.98
C SER A 60 -24.29 -31.04 8.56
N TYR A 61 -23.03 -31.36 8.30
CA TYR A 61 -21.90 -30.45 8.54
C TYR A 61 -21.35 -29.93 7.23
N ARG A 62 -21.17 -28.62 7.11
CA ARG A 62 -20.35 -28.01 6.06
C ARG A 62 -18.91 -27.99 6.57
N ILE A 63 -18.01 -28.63 5.84
CA ILE A 63 -16.59 -28.78 6.21
C ILE A 63 -15.68 -28.16 5.15
N SER A 64 -14.44 -27.86 5.54
CA SER A 64 -13.39 -27.38 4.64
C SER A 64 -12.02 -27.99 4.90
N HIS A 65 -11.24 -28.16 3.85
CA HIS A 65 -9.83 -28.56 3.92
C HIS A 65 -8.99 -27.56 3.11
N ASP A 66 -7.85 -27.13 3.63
CA ASP A 66 -6.96 -26.20 2.92
C ASP A 66 -6.39 -26.87 1.67
N LYS A 67 -6.40 -26.15 0.54
CA LYS A 67 -5.67 -26.60 -0.65
C LYS A 67 -4.18 -26.50 -0.38
N SER A 68 -3.40 -27.40 -0.98
CA SER A 68 -1.94 -27.28 -0.94
C SER A 68 -1.48 -25.96 -1.57
N LEU A 69 -0.36 -25.42 -1.11
CA LEU A 69 0.07 -24.06 -1.52
C LEU A 69 0.49 -23.98 -3.00
N ASP A 70 0.97 -25.09 -3.55
CA ASP A 70 1.18 -25.26 -4.99
C ASP A 70 -0.14 -25.22 -5.77
N GLU A 71 -1.20 -25.90 -5.29
CA GLU A 71 -2.53 -25.82 -5.90
C GLU A 71 -3.09 -24.41 -5.87
N GLN A 72 -2.90 -23.70 -4.75
CA GLN A 72 -3.35 -22.31 -4.63
C GLN A 72 -2.66 -21.39 -5.65
N LEU A 73 -1.37 -21.64 -5.97
CA LEU A 73 -0.65 -20.89 -7.00
C LEU A 73 -1.16 -21.23 -8.41
N GLU A 74 -1.39 -22.51 -8.71
CA GLU A 74 -1.99 -22.93 -9.98
C GLU A 74 -3.37 -22.28 -10.19
N ASP A 75 -4.22 -22.33 -9.15
CA ASP A 75 -5.55 -21.72 -9.17
C ASP A 75 -5.50 -20.19 -9.31
N GLU A 76 -4.51 -19.53 -8.68
CA GLU A 76 -4.28 -18.09 -8.82
C GLU A 76 -3.94 -17.74 -10.28
N MET A 77 -2.98 -18.46 -10.88
CA MET A 77 -2.60 -18.26 -12.29
C MET A 77 -3.73 -18.59 -13.26
N TRP A 78 -4.45 -19.67 -13.01
CA TRP A 78 -5.61 -20.06 -13.79
C TRP A 78 -6.70 -18.98 -13.73
N CYS A 79 -6.99 -18.46 -12.53
CA CYS A 79 -7.97 -17.39 -12.35
C CYS A 79 -7.55 -16.09 -13.06
N ILE A 80 -6.26 -15.72 -13.03
CA ILE A 80 -5.74 -14.55 -13.75
C ILE A 80 -6.10 -14.67 -15.24
N LEU A 81 -5.76 -15.78 -15.88
CA LEU A 81 -6.02 -15.99 -17.32
C LEU A 81 -7.52 -16.10 -17.61
N ALA A 82 -8.28 -16.85 -16.82
CA ALA A 82 -9.73 -16.95 -17.00
C ALA A 82 -10.43 -15.58 -16.90
N GLN A 83 -10.00 -14.71 -15.97
CA GLN A 83 -10.55 -13.35 -15.83
C GLN A 83 -10.19 -12.40 -16.99
N MET A 84 -9.13 -12.72 -17.75
CA MET A 84 -8.78 -12.06 -19.01
C MET A 84 -9.64 -12.54 -20.19
N GLN A 85 -10.58 -13.47 -19.96
CA GLN A 85 -11.50 -14.04 -20.95
C GLN A 85 -10.78 -14.77 -22.10
N PHE A 86 -9.76 -15.56 -21.78
CA PHE A 86 -9.31 -16.59 -22.70
C PHE A 86 -10.46 -17.55 -23.00
N LYS A 87 -10.55 -18.02 -24.25
CA LYS A 87 -11.71 -18.76 -24.76
C LYS A 87 -11.70 -20.21 -24.30
N GLU A 88 -10.51 -20.80 -24.17
CA GLU A 88 -10.31 -22.17 -23.75
C GLU A 88 -9.29 -22.20 -22.60
N MET A 89 -9.54 -23.03 -21.59
CA MET A 89 -8.72 -23.14 -20.38
C MET A 89 -8.49 -24.61 -20.01
N SER A 90 -7.36 -24.94 -19.35
CA SER A 90 -7.19 -26.28 -18.77
C SER A 90 -8.26 -26.59 -17.73
N ASP A 91 -8.75 -27.83 -17.70
CA ASP A 91 -9.65 -28.31 -16.64
C ASP A 91 -8.89 -29.13 -15.59
N GLY A 92 -9.28 -28.98 -14.32
CA GLY A 92 -8.60 -29.61 -13.18
C GLY A 92 -7.09 -29.28 -13.06
N ARG A 93 -6.35 -30.15 -12.38
CA ARG A 93 -4.88 -30.07 -12.20
C ARG A 93 -4.10 -31.03 -13.10
N LEU A 94 -4.81 -31.92 -13.80
CA LEU A 94 -4.23 -33.04 -14.54
C LEU A 94 -4.23 -32.80 -16.04
N PHE A 95 -4.24 -31.54 -16.47
CA PHE A 95 -4.13 -31.19 -17.88
C PHE A 95 -2.80 -31.67 -18.44
N LYS A 96 -2.90 -32.46 -19.52
CA LYS A 96 -1.76 -33.05 -20.20
C LYS A 96 -1.80 -32.72 -21.68
N ILE A 97 -0.62 -32.60 -22.26
CA ILE A 97 -0.39 -32.50 -23.69
C ILE A 97 0.44 -33.71 -24.09
N GLN A 98 0.00 -34.44 -25.11
CA GLN A 98 0.82 -35.47 -25.74
C GLN A 98 1.84 -34.78 -26.64
N PRO A 99 3.14 -34.73 -26.32
CA PRO A 99 4.13 -34.17 -27.23
C PRO A 99 4.21 -35.07 -28.47
N PHE A 100 4.31 -34.46 -29.65
CA PHE A 100 4.38 -35.21 -30.90
C PHE A 100 5.53 -36.22 -30.87
N GLN A 101 5.25 -37.48 -31.22
CA GLN A 101 6.19 -38.62 -31.22
C GLN A 101 6.79 -39.02 -29.86
N GLU A 102 6.33 -38.49 -28.73
CA GLU A 102 6.68 -39.03 -27.42
C GLU A 102 5.67 -40.07 -26.93
N THR A 103 6.12 -41.00 -26.10
CA THR A 103 5.29 -42.04 -25.49
C THR A 103 4.56 -41.56 -24.23
N GLU A 104 5.06 -40.52 -23.55
CA GLU A 104 4.48 -40.03 -22.30
C GLU A 104 3.87 -38.62 -22.43
N PRO A 105 2.58 -38.45 -22.10
CA PRO A 105 1.96 -37.14 -22.06
C PRO A 105 2.56 -36.27 -20.94
N GLN A 106 2.86 -35.01 -21.27
CA GLN A 106 3.45 -34.04 -20.35
C GLN A 106 2.37 -33.22 -19.67
N GLN A 107 2.41 -33.15 -18.35
CA GLN A 107 1.52 -32.30 -17.56
C GLN A 107 1.94 -30.84 -17.68
N ILE A 108 0.95 -29.96 -17.85
CA ILE A 108 1.11 -28.50 -17.82
C ILE A 108 0.13 -27.95 -16.79
N ASP A 109 0.63 -27.16 -15.84
CA ASP A 109 -0.16 -26.75 -14.67
C ASP A 109 -1.33 -25.84 -15.07
N VAL A 110 -1.10 -24.86 -15.96
CA VAL A 110 -2.16 -24.03 -16.53
C VAL A 110 -1.97 -23.86 -18.04
N PHE A 111 -3.05 -24.07 -18.78
CA PHE A 111 -3.15 -23.78 -20.21
C PHE A 111 -4.30 -22.82 -20.48
N ALA A 112 -4.08 -21.85 -21.36
CA ALA A 112 -5.10 -20.93 -21.83
C ALA A 112 -4.92 -20.64 -23.32
N LYS A 113 -6.00 -20.60 -24.08
CA LYS A 113 -5.97 -20.32 -25.52
C LYS A 113 -7.03 -19.29 -25.91
N ASP A 114 -6.65 -18.44 -26.85
CA ASP A 114 -7.49 -17.45 -27.52
C ASP A 114 -7.34 -17.62 -29.05
N ASP A 115 -7.92 -16.72 -29.85
CA ASP A 115 -7.92 -16.84 -31.32
C ASP A 115 -6.52 -16.87 -31.94
N GLU A 116 -5.58 -16.09 -31.39
CA GLU A 116 -4.23 -15.90 -31.96
C GLU A 116 -3.12 -16.43 -31.05
N THR A 117 -3.44 -16.85 -29.83
CA THR A 117 -2.43 -17.13 -28.79
C THR A 117 -2.75 -18.38 -27.97
N ALA A 118 -1.71 -19.06 -27.52
CA ALA A 118 -1.76 -20.16 -26.56
C ALA A 118 -0.71 -19.94 -25.48
N ILE A 119 -1.11 -19.95 -24.21
CA ILE A 119 -0.27 -19.66 -23.05
C ILE A 119 -0.11 -20.93 -22.22
N PHE A 120 1.14 -21.28 -21.93
CA PHE A 120 1.53 -22.41 -21.10
C PHE A 120 2.21 -21.89 -19.84
N VAL A 121 1.72 -22.30 -18.68
CA VAL A 121 2.27 -21.88 -17.39
C VAL A 121 2.72 -23.10 -16.60
N THR A 122 3.95 -23.03 -16.09
CA THR A 122 4.45 -23.91 -15.03
C THR A 122 4.53 -23.11 -13.73
N CYS A 123 3.99 -23.67 -12.64
CA CYS A 123 3.94 -23.07 -11.32
C CYS A 123 4.99 -23.71 -10.41
N VAL A 124 5.73 -22.89 -9.65
CA VAL A 124 6.67 -23.36 -8.63
C VAL A 124 6.48 -22.61 -7.33
N TYR A 125 6.21 -23.38 -6.28
CA TYR A 125 6.05 -22.89 -4.91
C TYR A 125 7.22 -23.35 -4.02
N GLN A 126 7.52 -22.56 -2.99
CA GLN A 126 8.35 -22.95 -1.84
C GLN A 126 7.67 -22.53 -0.53
N ASP A 127 7.68 -23.39 0.48
CA ASP A 127 7.08 -23.10 1.79
C ASP A 127 7.74 -21.89 2.47
N THR A 128 9.06 -21.79 2.34
CA THR A 128 9.85 -20.68 2.87
C THR A 128 10.53 -19.90 1.74
N PRO A 129 10.55 -18.56 1.80
CA PRO A 129 11.30 -17.76 0.84
C PRO A 129 12.77 -18.17 0.79
N GLY A 130 13.25 -18.52 -0.40
CA GLY A 130 14.62 -18.98 -0.55
C GLY A 130 15.07 -19.14 -1.99
N LYS A 131 16.40 -19.32 -2.16
CA LYS A 131 17.04 -19.53 -3.46
C LYS A 131 16.77 -20.94 -3.98
N LYS A 132 16.42 -21.06 -5.26
CA LYS A 132 16.26 -22.36 -5.93
C LYS A 132 16.55 -22.21 -7.42
N SER A 133 17.36 -23.12 -7.95
CA SER A 133 17.70 -23.09 -9.37
C SER A 133 16.52 -23.54 -10.23
N MET A 134 16.32 -22.82 -11.32
CA MET A 134 15.24 -23.06 -12.29
C MET A 134 15.75 -23.60 -13.64
N THR A 135 17.08 -23.71 -13.81
CA THR A 135 17.75 -24.20 -15.02
C THR A 135 17.11 -25.48 -15.58
N LYS A 136 16.93 -26.56 -14.78
CA LYS A 136 16.36 -27.83 -15.28
C LYS A 136 14.94 -27.68 -15.86
N ARG A 137 14.14 -26.76 -15.32
CA ARG A 137 12.77 -26.51 -15.79
C ARG A 137 12.77 -25.70 -17.08
N ILE A 138 13.66 -24.72 -17.19
CA ILE A 138 13.89 -23.94 -18.41
C ILE A 138 14.29 -24.88 -19.55
N GLU A 139 15.31 -25.72 -19.33
CA GLU A 139 15.79 -26.69 -20.32
C GLU A 139 14.70 -27.68 -20.75
N LYS A 140 13.88 -28.15 -19.79
CA LYS A 140 12.74 -29.02 -20.09
C LYS A 140 11.74 -28.33 -21.03
N ILE A 141 11.37 -27.07 -20.75
CA ILE A 141 10.45 -26.29 -21.60
C ILE A 141 11.02 -26.13 -23.02
N GLU A 142 12.30 -25.78 -23.14
CA GLU A 142 12.96 -25.63 -24.44
C GLU A 142 12.92 -26.93 -25.25
N SER A 143 13.24 -28.06 -24.62
CA SER A 143 13.27 -29.37 -25.29
C SER A 143 11.92 -29.85 -25.80
N LEU A 144 10.82 -29.44 -25.15
CA LEU A 144 9.46 -29.88 -25.48
C LEU A 144 8.69 -28.91 -26.38
N ARG A 145 9.16 -27.67 -26.51
CA ARG A 145 8.43 -26.58 -27.18
C ARG A 145 8.01 -26.93 -28.60
N GLU A 146 8.93 -27.44 -29.43
CA GLU A 146 8.63 -27.80 -30.82
C GLU A 146 7.61 -28.94 -30.92
N LYS A 147 7.77 -29.97 -30.08
CA LYS A 147 6.89 -31.14 -30.04
C LYS A 147 5.47 -30.74 -29.61
N ILE A 148 5.35 -29.88 -28.60
CA ILE A 148 4.06 -29.33 -28.16
C ILE A 148 3.45 -28.45 -29.25
N SER A 149 4.25 -27.66 -29.96
CA SER A 149 3.75 -26.88 -31.11
C SER A 149 3.17 -27.77 -32.21
N MET A 150 3.75 -28.93 -32.48
CA MET A 150 3.22 -29.88 -33.47
C MET A 150 1.90 -30.50 -33.01
N SER A 151 1.78 -30.80 -31.72
CA SER A 151 0.54 -31.30 -31.12
C SER A 151 -0.59 -30.26 -31.15
N LEU A 152 -0.28 -28.99 -30.88
CA LEU A 152 -1.22 -27.87 -31.07
C LEU A 152 -1.71 -27.79 -32.52
N HIS A 153 -0.81 -27.88 -33.50
CA HIS A 153 -1.19 -27.86 -34.91
C HIS A 153 -2.06 -29.06 -35.30
N SER A 154 -1.83 -30.22 -34.68
CA SER A 154 -2.60 -31.43 -34.93
C SER A 154 -4.01 -31.33 -34.31
N HIS A 155 -4.15 -30.65 -33.18
CA HIS A 155 -5.43 -30.46 -32.49
C HIS A 155 -6.26 -29.30 -33.08
N TYR A 156 -5.66 -28.12 -33.22
CA TYR A 156 -6.36 -26.89 -33.65
C TYR A 156 -6.24 -26.58 -35.14
N GLY A 157 -5.41 -27.34 -35.87
CA GLY A 157 -5.05 -27.02 -37.25
C GLY A 157 -3.90 -26.02 -37.36
N ARG A 158 -3.43 -25.79 -38.60
CA ARG A 158 -2.27 -24.94 -38.90
C ARG A 158 -2.61 -23.44 -39.05
N LYS A 159 -3.90 -23.10 -39.19
CA LYS A 159 -4.38 -21.72 -39.38
C LYS A 159 -5.60 -21.47 -38.49
N PRO A 160 -5.65 -20.36 -37.73
CA PRO A 160 -4.58 -19.37 -37.55
C PRO A 160 -3.35 -19.97 -36.84
N LYS A 161 -2.16 -19.43 -37.11
CA LYS A 161 -0.94 -19.85 -36.42
C LYS A 161 -0.98 -19.27 -35.00
N LEU A 162 -1.19 -20.13 -34.01
CA LEU A 162 -1.20 -19.73 -32.60
C LEU A 162 0.19 -19.32 -32.15
N LYS A 163 0.29 -18.15 -31.55
CA LYS A 163 1.49 -17.63 -30.92
C LYS A 163 1.62 -18.18 -29.51
N GLN A 164 2.76 -18.78 -29.19
CA GLN A 164 2.92 -19.58 -27.97
C GLN A 164 3.71 -18.81 -26.91
N GLY A 165 3.06 -18.51 -25.79
CA GLY A 165 3.69 -17.84 -24.64
C GLY A 165 4.02 -18.86 -23.56
N TRP A 166 5.28 -18.88 -23.11
CA TRP A 166 5.77 -19.79 -22.08
C TRP A 166 6.05 -19.00 -20.81
N VAL A 167 5.43 -19.43 -19.70
CA VAL A 167 5.46 -18.71 -18.44
C VAL A 167 5.91 -19.63 -17.31
N ILE A 168 6.81 -19.13 -16.46
CA ILE A 168 7.10 -19.74 -15.16
C ILE A 168 6.58 -18.79 -14.08
N ALA A 169 5.55 -19.22 -13.35
CA ALA A 169 4.99 -18.50 -12.22
C ALA A 169 5.58 -19.04 -10.92
N THR A 170 6.07 -18.15 -10.05
CA THR A 170 6.71 -18.57 -8.79
C THR A 170 6.24 -17.77 -7.58
N ARG A 171 6.11 -18.46 -6.46
CA ARG A 171 5.90 -17.87 -5.13
C ARG A 171 7.03 -18.26 -4.20
N ASN A 172 7.46 -17.32 -3.34
CA ASN A 172 8.52 -17.52 -2.35
C ASN A 172 9.85 -17.99 -2.97
N LEU A 173 10.14 -17.60 -4.21
CA LEU A 173 11.37 -18.00 -4.92
C LEU A 173 12.30 -16.82 -5.13
N GLU A 174 13.54 -16.95 -4.70
CA GLU A 174 14.62 -16.04 -5.08
C GLU A 174 15.36 -16.57 -6.31
N TRP A 175 15.20 -15.86 -7.42
CA TRP A 175 15.84 -16.18 -8.68
C TRP A 175 17.29 -15.68 -8.71
N SER A 176 18.20 -16.50 -9.24
CA SER A 176 19.55 -16.04 -9.61
C SER A 176 19.49 -15.22 -10.90
N GLN A 177 20.40 -14.25 -11.07
CA GLN A 177 20.49 -13.49 -12.32
C GLN A 177 20.75 -14.42 -13.51
N THR A 178 21.59 -15.45 -13.33
CA THR A 178 21.88 -16.46 -14.35
C THR A 178 20.62 -17.21 -14.82
N ASP A 179 19.73 -17.61 -13.91
CA ASP A 179 18.47 -18.29 -14.30
C ASP A 179 17.50 -17.32 -15.00
N LEU A 180 17.48 -16.03 -14.60
CA LEU A 180 16.68 -15.00 -15.27
C LEU A 180 17.17 -14.76 -16.71
N ASP A 181 18.49 -14.63 -16.90
CA ASP A 181 19.10 -14.43 -18.22
C ASP A 181 18.85 -15.65 -19.14
N LYS A 182 18.93 -16.87 -18.59
CA LYS A 182 18.57 -18.10 -19.30
C LYS A 182 17.10 -18.12 -19.72
N ALA A 183 16.18 -17.82 -18.80
CA ALA A 183 14.75 -17.77 -19.11
C ALA A 183 14.45 -16.73 -20.19
N GLN A 184 15.07 -15.55 -20.10
CA GLN A 184 14.94 -14.50 -21.12
C GLN A 184 15.46 -14.97 -22.49
N SER A 185 16.63 -15.59 -22.54
CA SER A 185 17.22 -16.14 -23.78
C SER A 185 16.33 -17.22 -24.41
N ALA A 186 15.68 -18.03 -23.57
CA ALA A 186 14.72 -19.04 -23.98
C ALA A 186 13.33 -18.47 -24.36
N ASN A 187 13.11 -17.14 -24.29
CA ASN A 187 11.81 -16.49 -24.42
C ASN A 187 10.75 -17.09 -23.48
N ILE A 188 11.11 -17.26 -22.20
CA ILE A 188 10.24 -17.70 -21.12
C ILE A 188 10.03 -16.52 -20.17
N THR A 189 8.77 -16.11 -20.01
CA THR A 189 8.42 -15.03 -19.08
C THR A 189 8.37 -15.56 -17.64
N VAL A 190 9.06 -14.88 -16.73
CA VAL A 190 9.07 -15.22 -15.31
C VAL A 190 8.12 -14.28 -14.56
N LEU A 191 7.10 -14.83 -13.90
CA LEU A 191 6.19 -14.10 -13.03
C LEU A 191 6.49 -14.46 -11.56
N ARG A 192 7.16 -13.57 -10.84
CA ARG A 192 7.46 -13.75 -9.41
C ARG A 192 6.33 -13.20 -8.56
N ASP A 193 6.49 -13.24 -7.24
CA ASP A 193 5.51 -12.73 -6.27
C ASP A 193 4.99 -11.32 -6.60
N THR A 194 5.88 -10.45 -7.09
CA THR A 194 5.55 -9.07 -7.45
C THR A 194 4.66 -8.98 -8.68
N GLU A 195 5.03 -9.67 -9.76
CA GLU A 195 4.32 -9.69 -11.03
C GLU A 195 2.98 -10.43 -10.89
N LEU A 196 2.93 -11.51 -10.11
CA LEU A 196 1.69 -12.22 -9.77
C LEU A 196 0.72 -11.32 -9.04
N ASN A 197 1.16 -10.67 -7.96
CA ASN A 197 0.33 -9.73 -7.21
C ASN A 197 -0.17 -8.57 -8.09
N TYR A 198 0.69 -8.10 -9.01
CA TYR A 198 0.29 -7.11 -10.02
C TYR A 198 -0.85 -7.66 -10.89
N TYR A 199 -0.71 -8.84 -11.50
CA TYR A 199 -1.74 -9.38 -12.38
C TYR A 199 -3.04 -9.76 -11.65
N VAL A 200 -2.98 -10.28 -10.43
CA VAL A 200 -4.18 -10.51 -9.59
C VAL A 200 -4.96 -9.21 -9.39
N LYS A 201 -4.26 -8.12 -9.05
CA LYS A 201 -4.88 -6.81 -8.89
C LYS A 201 -5.36 -6.27 -10.23
N PHE A 202 -4.57 -6.44 -11.29
CA PHE A 202 -4.84 -5.94 -12.63
C PHE A 202 -6.07 -6.60 -13.26
N THR A 203 -6.20 -7.93 -13.25
CA THR A 203 -7.37 -8.61 -13.82
C THR A 203 -8.66 -8.28 -13.09
N ARG A 204 -8.60 -8.09 -11.76
CA ARG A 204 -9.75 -7.61 -10.98
C ARG A 204 -10.24 -6.23 -11.43
N LEU A 205 -9.31 -5.35 -11.81
CA LEU A 205 -9.60 -3.95 -12.14
C LEU A 205 -9.91 -3.74 -13.63
N TYR A 206 -9.27 -4.49 -14.53
CA TYR A 206 -9.27 -4.26 -15.98
C TYR A 206 -9.93 -5.38 -16.80
N LYS A 207 -10.25 -6.52 -16.18
CA LYS A 207 -10.92 -7.68 -16.82
C LYS A 207 -10.29 -8.04 -18.18
N LEU A 208 -11.05 -8.00 -19.28
CA LEU A 208 -10.60 -8.30 -20.64
C LEU A 208 -9.40 -7.45 -21.05
N ALA A 209 -9.37 -6.19 -20.65
CA ALA A 209 -8.29 -5.29 -21.05
C ALA A 209 -6.95 -5.67 -20.41
N ALA A 210 -6.99 -6.45 -19.31
CA ALA A 210 -5.79 -6.98 -18.70
C ALA A 210 -5.01 -7.93 -19.63
N LYS A 211 -5.72 -8.56 -20.56
CA LYS A 211 -5.17 -9.44 -21.59
C LYS A 211 -4.12 -8.73 -22.44
N TYR A 212 -4.41 -7.52 -22.93
CA TYR A 212 -3.50 -6.79 -23.81
C TYR A 212 -2.16 -6.50 -23.14
N GLN A 213 -2.17 -6.13 -21.86
CA GLN A 213 -0.95 -5.91 -21.09
C GLN A 213 -0.16 -7.21 -20.85
N LEU A 214 -0.85 -8.34 -20.59
CA LEU A 214 -0.19 -9.63 -20.48
C LEU A 214 0.46 -10.02 -21.81
N LEU A 215 -0.28 -9.95 -22.92
CA LEU A 215 0.25 -10.26 -24.25
C LEU A 215 1.40 -9.33 -24.64
N ALA A 216 1.33 -8.05 -24.28
CA ALA A 216 2.41 -7.09 -24.43
C ALA A 216 3.67 -7.50 -23.65
N HIS A 217 3.51 -8.03 -22.43
CA HIS A 217 4.61 -8.54 -21.62
C HIS A 217 5.19 -9.85 -22.17
N LEU A 218 4.35 -10.78 -22.63
CA LEU A 218 4.77 -12.09 -23.13
C LEU A 218 5.44 -12.02 -24.51
N PHE A 219 5.00 -11.09 -25.37
CA PHE A 219 5.36 -11.07 -26.80
C PHE A 219 5.93 -9.72 -27.25
N ALA A 220 6.49 -8.93 -26.33
CA ALA A 220 7.01 -7.59 -26.60
C ALA A 220 7.90 -7.56 -27.87
N ASN A 221 7.68 -6.58 -28.75
CA ASN A 221 8.40 -6.39 -30.02
C ASN A 221 8.20 -7.49 -31.08
N GLU A 222 7.42 -8.52 -30.80
CA GLU A 222 7.10 -9.52 -31.79
C GLU A 222 5.84 -9.14 -32.59
N LYS A 223 5.76 -9.61 -33.83
CA LYS A 223 4.62 -9.32 -34.72
C LYS A 223 3.33 -9.97 -34.24
N ILE A 224 2.22 -9.25 -34.42
CA ILE A 224 0.84 -9.69 -34.31
C ILE A 224 0.43 -10.16 -35.70
N LEU A 225 0.11 -11.45 -35.84
CA LEU A 225 -0.19 -12.04 -37.14
C LEU A 225 -1.57 -11.57 -37.64
N GLY A 226 -1.67 -11.18 -38.91
CA GLY A 226 -2.94 -10.72 -39.50
C GLY A 226 -3.34 -9.29 -39.13
N LEU A 227 -2.54 -8.58 -38.34
CA LEU A 227 -2.76 -7.17 -38.03
C LEU A 227 -1.98 -6.29 -39.02
N GLU A 228 -2.71 -5.50 -39.81
CA GLU A 228 -2.18 -4.41 -40.62
C GLU A 228 -2.98 -3.14 -40.30
N LEU A 229 -2.31 -2.14 -39.75
CA LEU A 229 -2.94 -0.90 -39.29
C LEU A 229 -2.45 0.27 -40.13
N VAL A 230 -3.36 0.77 -40.97
CA VAL A 230 -3.14 1.98 -41.79
C VAL A 230 -4.21 2.99 -41.45
N VAL A 231 -3.81 4.21 -41.09
CA VAL A 231 -4.71 5.29 -40.70
C VAL A 231 -4.41 6.56 -41.50
N PRO A 232 -5.43 7.36 -41.87
CA PRO A 232 -5.19 8.71 -42.35
C PRO A 232 -4.65 9.56 -41.19
N ALA A 233 -3.56 10.28 -41.44
CA ALA A 233 -2.87 11.04 -40.41
C ALA A 233 -2.34 12.37 -40.93
N THR A 234 -2.29 13.35 -40.02
CA THR A 234 -1.56 14.60 -40.23
C THR A 234 -0.26 14.55 -39.44
N LYS A 235 0.87 14.77 -40.11
CA LYS A 235 2.19 14.91 -39.51
C LYS A 235 2.49 16.39 -39.26
N GLY A 236 2.97 16.69 -38.06
CA GLY A 236 3.49 18.00 -37.70
C GLY A 236 4.79 17.89 -36.88
N ASN A 237 5.36 19.04 -36.50
CA ASN A 237 6.51 19.13 -35.61
C ASN A 237 6.19 20.08 -34.44
N MET A 238 6.50 19.66 -33.23
CA MET A 238 6.29 20.46 -32.01
C MET A 238 7.50 20.31 -31.09
N GLY A 239 8.13 21.43 -30.73
CA GLY A 239 9.33 21.42 -29.86
C GLY A 239 10.51 20.64 -30.45
N GLY A 240 10.63 20.59 -31.78
CA GLY A 240 11.68 19.83 -32.47
C GLY A 240 11.42 18.33 -32.59
N VAL A 241 10.23 17.86 -32.20
CA VAL A 241 9.83 16.44 -32.29
C VAL A 241 8.68 16.27 -33.27
N ASP A 242 8.82 15.30 -34.17
CA ASP A 242 7.75 14.90 -35.08
C ASP A 242 6.62 14.20 -34.32
N PHE A 243 5.38 14.58 -34.62
CA PHE A 243 4.19 13.91 -34.11
C PHE A 243 3.17 13.67 -35.23
N TYR A 244 2.27 12.72 -34.99
CA TYR A 244 1.19 12.37 -35.90
C TYR A 244 -0.15 12.48 -35.17
N ASN A 245 -1.15 13.03 -35.83
CA ASN A 245 -2.53 13.06 -35.35
C ASN A 245 -3.42 12.22 -36.27
N PHE A 246 -4.20 11.29 -35.70
CA PHE A 246 -5.08 10.40 -36.46
C PHE A 246 -6.26 9.88 -35.62
N LEU A 247 -7.24 9.29 -36.31
CA LEU A 247 -8.36 8.58 -35.71
C LEU A 247 -8.15 7.07 -35.82
N ILE A 248 -8.41 6.31 -34.75
CA ILE A 248 -8.30 4.85 -34.73
C ILE A 248 -9.41 4.20 -33.91
N LYS A 249 -9.78 2.95 -34.22
CA LYS A 249 -10.66 2.16 -33.36
C LYS A 249 -9.94 1.82 -32.05
N PRO A 250 -10.57 1.99 -30.87
CA PRO A 250 -9.97 1.64 -29.59
C PRO A 250 -9.47 0.18 -29.51
N ALA A 251 -10.22 -0.76 -30.08
CA ALA A 251 -9.86 -2.17 -30.11
C ALA A 251 -8.54 -2.44 -30.87
N ASP A 252 -8.29 -1.71 -31.96
CA ASP A 252 -7.07 -1.83 -32.75
C ASP A 252 -5.88 -1.20 -32.04
N LEU A 253 -6.08 -0.03 -31.40
CA LEU A 253 -5.04 0.59 -30.57
C LEU A 253 -4.67 -0.28 -29.38
N LEU A 254 -5.65 -0.91 -28.71
CA LEU A 254 -5.42 -1.82 -27.57
C LEU A 254 -4.53 -3.01 -27.91
N LYS A 255 -4.58 -3.54 -29.14
CA LYS A 255 -3.76 -4.69 -29.56
C LYS A 255 -2.26 -4.37 -29.56
N ILE A 256 -1.89 -3.14 -29.88
CA ILE A 256 -0.51 -2.68 -29.97
C ILE A 256 -0.07 -1.86 -28.75
N SER A 257 -1.00 -1.50 -27.87
CA SER A 257 -0.74 -0.61 -26.75
C SER A 257 -0.07 -1.32 -25.57
N HIS A 258 0.66 -0.53 -24.80
CA HIS A 258 1.23 -0.93 -23.52
C HIS A 258 1.17 0.25 -22.56
N VAL A 259 0.91 -0.03 -21.29
CA VAL A 259 0.99 0.96 -20.23
C VAL A 259 2.14 0.60 -19.29
N SER A 260 3.07 1.52 -19.14
CA SER A 260 4.25 1.42 -18.29
C SER A 260 3.92 1.52 -16.79
N HIS A 261 3.20 0.54 -16.23
CA HIS A 261 2.91 0.50 -14.79
C HIS A 261 4.14 0.15 -13.98
N LYS A 262 4.37 0.85 -12.85
CA LYS A 262 5.33 0.38 -11.83
C LYS A 262 4.86 -0.96 -11.26
N ALA A 263 5.44 -2.04 -11.76
CA ALA A 263 5.28 -3.41 -11.27
C ALA A 263 6.60 -3.99 -10.72
N SER A 264 7.73 -3.35 -11.02
CA SER A 264 9.09 -3.86 -10.79
C SER A 264 9.62 -3.56 -9.39
N ARG A 265 10.53 -4.42 -8.90
CA ARG A 265 11.39 -4.18 -7.72
C ARG A 265 12.56 -3.25 -8.05
N ASP A 266 12.82 -3.00 -9.34
CA ASP A 266 13.92 -2.16 -9.77
C ASP A 266 13.60 -0.69 -9.49
N VAL A 267 14.36 -0.14 -8.54
CA VAL A 267 14.23 1.25 -8.10
C VAL A 267 14.63 2.22 -9.21
N GLN A 268 15.47 1.77 -10.16
CA GLN A 268 16.07 2.61 -11.20
C GLN A 268 15.34 2.54 -12.55
N ASP A 269 14.37 1.65 -12.71
CA ASP A 269 13.66 1.47 -13.97
C ASP A 269 12.71 2.65 -14.29
N ILE A 270 13.14 3.55 -15.19
CA ILE A 270 12.34 4.67 -15.70
C ILE A 270 11.29 4.22 -16.73
N GLU A 271 11.40 3.01 -17.28
CA GLU A 271 10.45 2.51 -18.28
C GLU A 271 9.08 2.18 -17.66
N THR A 272 8.96 2.22 -16.33
CA THR A 272 7.70 2.10 -15.59
C THR A 272 7.41 3.35 -14.73
N TYR A 273 6.46 4.18 -15.16
CA TYR A 273 6.19 5.49 -14.54
C TYR A 273 4.69 5.79 -14.30
N GLN A 274 3.78 4.88 -14.64
CA GLN A 274 2.33 5.11 -14.51
C GLN A 274 1.69 4.38 -13.33
N ARG A 275 0.62 4.98 -12.81
CA ARG A 275 -0.29 4.37 -11.82
C ARG A 275 -1.26 3.41 -12.49
N LEU A 276 -1.68 2.39 -11.75
CA LEU A 276 -2.87 1.62 -12.10
C LEU A 276 -4.11 2.52 -12.21
N LEU A 277 -4.99 2.20 -13.16
CA LEU A 277 -6.32 2.76 -13.32
C LEU A 277 -7.18 2.56 -12.08
N ASN A 278 -8.11 3.50 -11.87
CA ASN A 278 -9.07 3.45 -10.79
C ASN A 278 -10.31 2.68 -11.30
N PRO A 279 -10.76 1.62 -10.62
CA PRO A 279 -11.88 0.81 -11.07
C PRO A 279 -13.22 1.56 -11.09
N ASN A 280 -13.46 2.49 -10.15
CA ASN A 280 -14.68 3.29 -10.15
C ASN A 280 -14.69 4.22 -11.35
N ARG A 281 -13.57 4.92 -11.60
CA ARG A 281 -13.41 5.78 -12.78
C ARG A 281 -13.55 5.01 -14.09
N LEU A 282 -13.06 3.78 -14.17
CA LEU A 282 -13.25 2.91 -15.34
C LEU A 282 -14.72 2.57 -15.58
N LYS A 283 -15.46 2.23 -14.52
CA LYS A 283 -16.91 1.96 -14.60
C LYS A 283 -17.70 3.21 -14.99
N GLU A 284 -17.37 4.36 -14.40
CA GLU A 284 -17.98 5.66 -14.74
C GLU A 284 -17.74 6.01 -16.21
N ILE A 285 -16.51 5.83 -16.72
CA ILE A 285 -16.18 6.04 -18.13
C ILE A 285 -16.91 5.05 -19.03
N ALA A 286 -16.96 3.78 -18.67
CA ALA A 286 -17.66 2.76 -19.45
C ALA A 286 -19.15 3.10 -19.55
N GLN A 287 -19.79 3.46 -18.43
CA GLN A 287 -21.18 3.90 -18.41
C GLN A 287 -21.37 5.18 -19.25
N TYR A 288 -20.49 6.17 -19.12
CA TYR A 288 -20.53 7.38 -19.92
C TYR A 288 -20.45 7.10 -21.43
N ILE A 289 -19.60 6.14 -21.85
CA ILE A 289 -19.54 5.67 -23.24
C ILE A 289 -20.85 4.96 -23.62
N ASP A 290 -21.35 4.07 -22.75
CA ASP A 290 -22.60 3.33 -22.94
C ASP A 290 -23.85 4.22 -22.91
N ASP A 291 -23.74 5.47 -22.48
CA ASP A 291 -24.80 6.50 -22.54
C ASP A 291 -24.68 7.40 -23.78
N GLY A 292 -23.65 7.21 -24.62
CA GLY A 292 -23.39 8.01 -25.83
C GLY A 292 -22.52 9.25 -25.60
N GLY A 293 -21.77 9.29 -24.49
CA GLY A 293 -20.84 10.36 -24.16
C GLY A 293 -19.66 10.49 -25.13
N GLN A 294 -19.02 11.66 -25.16
CA GLN A 294 -17.96 12.00 -26.11
C GLN A 294 -16.72 12.53 -25.39
N PHE A 295 -15.53 12.07 -25.79
CA PHE A 295 -14.25 12.56 -25.28
C PHE A 295 -13.59 13.49 -26.31
N PRO A 296 -13.47 14.80 -26.06
CA PRO A 296 -12.89 15.73 -27.02
C PRO A 296 -11.35 15.74 -27.03
N THR A 297 -10.71 15.04 -26.10
CA THR A 297 -9.26 15.07 -25.90
C THR A 297 -8.56 13.85 -26.50
N ASN A 298 -7.36 14.08 -27.07
CA ASN A 298 -6.54 13.04 -27.66
C ASN A 298 -6.10 11.99 -26.63
N ILE A 299 -5.98 10.74 -27.06
CA ILE A 299 -5.09 9.77 -26.38
C ILE A 299 -3.67 10.07 -26.84
N VAL A 300 -2.75 10.23 -25.91
CA VAL A 300 -1.35 10.54 -26.22
C VAL A 300 -0.55 9.26 -26.15
N VAL A 301 0.20 8.93 -27.21
CA VAL A 301 1.04 7.73 -27.27
C VAL A 301 2.46 8.04 -27.76
N ASN A 302 3.43 7.21 -27.38
CA ASN A 302 4.74 7.12 -28.02
C ASN A 302 4.82 5.80 -28.80
N VAL A 303 4.94 5.89 -30.13
CA VAL A 303 5.06 4.72 -30.99
C VAL A 303 6.54 4.36 -31.13
N ARG A 304 6.89 3.19 -30.61
CA ARG A 304 8.23 2.62 -30.65
C ARG A 304 8.36 1.66 -31.82
N THR A 305 9.49 1.73 -32.50
CA THR A 305 9.83 0.86 -33.63
C THR A 305 11.12 0.10 -33.37
N LYS A 306 11.22 -1.10 -33.94
CA LYS A 306 12.44 -1.90 -33.83
C LYS A 306 13.64 -1.15 -34.44
N LYS A 307 14.73 -1.02 -33.66
CA LYS A 307 15.95 -0.27 -34.00
C LYS A 307 15.71 1.23 -34.26
N LYS A 308 14.68 1.84 -33.66
CA LYS A 308 14.35 3.28 -33.78
C LYS A 308 14.22 3.74 -35.24
N LYS A 309 13.63 2.90 -36.10
CA LYS A 309 13.36 3.26 -37.50
C LYS A 309 12.25 4.32 -37.55
N LYS A 310 12.27 5.18 -38.57
CA LYS A 310 11.14 6.08 -38.82
C LYS A 310 9.89 5.29 -39.17
N LEU A 311 8.73 5.78 -38.73
CA LEU A 311 7.43 5.27 -39.14
C LEU A 311 7.26 5.50 -40.65
N ARG A 312 6.59 4.54 -41.29
CA ARG A 312 6.25 4.68 -42.71
C ARG A 312 5.05 5.60 -42.81
N PHE A 313 5.28 6.78 -43.36
CA PHE A 313 4.27 7.78 -43.66
C PHE A 313 4.29 8.09 -45.15
N GLU A 314 3.21 7.72 -45.84
CA GLU A 314 3.02 8.03 -47.26
C GLU A 314 2.29 9.35 -47.37
N LYS A 315 3.06 10.42 -47.63
CA LYS A 315 2.53 11.76 -47.82
C LYS A 315 1.65 11.80 -49.07
N ILE A 316 0.42 12.29 -48.91
CA ILE A 316 -0.52 12.56 -50.00
C ILE A 316 -0.48 14.05 -50.36
N ASP A 317 -0.50 14.93 -49.36
CA ASP A 317 -0.56 16.38 -49.56
C ASP A 317 0.22 17.14 -48.46
N ASN A 318 0.48 18.42 -48.68
CA ASN A 318 1.11 19.31 -47.71
C ASN A 318 0.39 20.67 -47.67
N ILE A 319 -0.11 21.04 -46.49
CA ILE A 319 -0.80 22.31 -46.28
C ILE A 319 -0.02 23.08 -45.21
N GLY A 320 0.70 24.12 -45.64
CA GLY A 320 1.63 24.85 -44.77
C GLY A 320 2.72 23.94 -44.20
N GLU A 321 2.93 24.01 -42.88
CA GLU A 321 3.90 23.21 -42.13
C GLU A 321 3.39 21.80 -41.75
N SER A 322 2.20 21.42 -42.22
CA SER A 322 1.57 20.14 -41.89
C SER A 322 1.40 19.25 -43.13
N ALA A 323 1.86 18.00 -43.02
CA ALA A 323 1.73 17.02 -44.10
C ALA A 323 0.57 16.06 -43.83
N PHE A 324 -0.29 15.82 -44.82
CA PHE A 324 -1.38 14.86 -44.75
C PHE A 324 -1.03 13.58 -45.52
N GLY A 325 -1.37 12.41 -44.98
CA GLY A 325 -1.00 11.15 -45.62
C GLY A 325 -1.52 9.91 -44.92
N ARG A 326 -1.00 8.75 -45.36
CA ARG A 326 -1.29 7.44 -44.76
C ARG A 326 -0.15 7.04 -43.82
N LEU A 327 -0.47 6.85 -42.55
CA LEU A 327 0.46 6.35 -41.54
C LEU A 327 0.29 4.84 -41.36
N PHE A 328 1.39 4.11 -41.48
CA PHE A 328 1.44 2.67 -41.24
C PHE A 328 1.95 2.44 -39.82
N LEU A 329 1.06 1.98 -38.94
CA LEU A 329 1.41 1.69 -37.55
C LEU A 329 2.11 0.33 -37.45
N PRO A 330 3.08 0.19 -36.52
CA PRO A 330 3.72 -1.10 -36.29
C PRO A 330 2.71 -2.13 -35.80
N ASN A 331 2.76 -3.33 -36.37
CA ASN A 331 1.92 -4.46 -35.96
C ASN A 331 2.59 -5.33 -34.90
N GLN A 332 3.33 -4.73 -33.96
CA GLN A 332 4.05 -5.44 -32.91
C GLN A 332 3.37 -5.23 -31.56
N TYR A 333 3.38 -6.25 -30.71
CA TYR A 333 2.95 -6.08 -29.32
C TYR A 333 3.85 -5.07 -28.62
N ALA A 334 3.26 -4.26 -27.73
CA ALA A 334 3.95 -3.21 -27.00
C ALA A 334 4.68 -2.20 -27.90
N SER A 335 4.08 -1.82 -29.03
CA SER A 335 4.66 -0.81 -29.93
C SER A 335 4.08 0.59 -29.75
N ALA A 336 2.94 0.74 -29.07
CA ALA A 336 2.38 2.05 -28.71
C ALA A 336 2.33 2.23 -27.18
N MET A 337 3.26 2.99 -26.61
CA MET A 337 3.22 3.32 -25.18
C MET A 337 2.17 4.39 -24.96
N VAL A 338 1.14 4.11 -24.16
CA VAL A 338 0.13 5.11 -23.82
C VAL A 338 0.73 6.05 -22.79
N ILE A 339 0.79 7.35 -23.05
CA ILE A 339 1.30 8.38 -22.12
C ILE A 339 0.15 9.05 -21.37
N ASP A 340 -0.93 9.42 -22.08
CA ASP A 340 -2.15 9.96 -21.48
C ASP A 340 -3.41 9.35 -22.11
N GLY A 341 -4.51 9.36 -21.36
CA GLY A 341 -5.79 8.85 -21.81
C GLY A 341 -5.98 7.37 -21.52
N GLN A 342 -5.14 6.77 -20.67
CA GLN A 342 -5.24 5.35 -20.30
C GLN A 342 -6.62 4.96 -19.76
N HIS A 343 -7.24 5.75 -18.85
CA HIS A 343 -8.61 5.47 -18.36
C HIS A 343 -9.65 5.49 -19.49
N ARG A 344 -9.49 6.38 -20.49
CA ARG A 344 -10.40 6.47 -21.64
C ARG A 344 -10.24 5.25 -22.53
N LEU A 345 -9.01 4.94 -22.95
CA LEU A 345 -8.72 3.80 -23.84
C LEU A 345 -9.20 2.47 -23.25
N TYR A 346 -8.88 2.21 -21.98
CA TYR A 346 -9.28 0.99 -21.29
C TYR A 346 -10.76 0.96 -20.90
N GLY A 347 -11.41 2.11 -20.79
CA GLY A 347 -12.86 2.23 -20.61
C GLY A 347 -13.65 1.61 -21.77
N TYR A 348 -13.16 1.74 -23.00
CA TYR A 348 -13.78 1.09 -24.18
C TYR A 348 -13.78 -0.44 -24.09
N ALA A 349 -12.80 -1.05 -23.41
CA ALA A 349 -12.79 -2.50 -23.18
C ALA A 349 -13.78 -2.97 -22.11
N HIS A 350 -14.42 -2.04 -21.38
CA HIS A 350 -15.43 -2.31 -20.35
C HIS A 350 -16.85 -1.97 -20.79
N SER A 351 -17.01 -1.21 -21.88
CA SER A 351 -18.31 -0.81 -22.43
C SER A 351 -19.04 -1.99 -23.02
N GLU A 352 -20.29 -2.21 -22.60
CA GLU A 352 -21.13 -3.29 -23.12
C GLU A 352 -21.52 -3.04 -24.58
N ARG A 353 -21.66 -1.78 -25.01
CA ARG A 353 -21.94 -1.43 -26.41
C ARG A 353 -20.82 -1.90 -27.34
N ILE A 354 -19.57 -1.77 -26.90
CA ILE A 354 -18.39 -2.14 -27.69
C ILE A 354 -18.16 -3.66 -27.63
N VAL A 355 -18.25 -4.27 -26.44
CA VAL A 355 -18.07 -5.72 -26.27
C VAL A 355 -19.13 -6.53 -27.02
N ASN A 356 -20.37 -6.05 -27.08
CA ASN A 356 -21.47 -6.70 -27.82
C ASN A 356 -21.54 -6.29 -29.31
N GLY A 357 -20.53 -5.59 -29.84
CA GLY A 357 -20.43 -5.23 -31.25
C GLY A 357 -21.44 -4.20 -31.75
N LYS A 358 -22.20 -3.54 -30.87
CA LYS A 358 -23.25 -2.57 -31.23
C LYS A 358 -22.68 -1.28 -31.82
N GLU A 359 -21.43 -0.91 -31.49
CA GLU A 359 -20.75 0.31 -31.97
C GLU A 359 -19.35 0.03 -32.56
N GLY A 360 -19.22 -0.94 -33.47
CA GLY A 360 -17.96 -1.25 -34.17
C GLY A 360 -17.36 -0.14 -35.07
N LYS A 361 -17.90 1.08 -35.00
CA LYS A 361 -17.50 2.27 -35.79
C LYS A 361 -16.89 3.41 -34.96
N ALA A 362 -16.88 3.32 -33.63
CA ALA A 362 -16.31 4.37 -32.80
C ALA A 362 -14.79 4.53 -33.05
N THR A 363 -14.35 5.76 -33.26
CA THR A 363 -12.93 6.12 -33.38
C THR A 363 -12.56 7.14 -32.31
N VAL A 364 -11.33 7.05 -31.82
CA VAL A 364 -10.77 8.01 -30.87
C VAL A 364 -9.63 8.79 -31.51
N PRO A 365 -9.48 10.09 -31.19
CA PRO A 365 -8.35 10.87 -31.67
C PRO A 365 -7.08 10.53 -30.89
N VAL A 366 -5.98 10.41 -31.60
CA VAL A 366 -4.67 10.01 -31.07
C VAL A 366 -3.60 11.00 -31.52
N LEU A 367 -2.81 11.48 -30.56
CA LEU A 367 -1.56 12.19 -30.82
C LEU A 367 -0.39 11.25 -30.51
N ALA A 368 0.33 10.86 -31.57
CA ALA A 368 1.42 9.91 -31.50
C ALA A 368 2.77 10.58 -31.72
N TYR A 369 3.66 10.48 -30.73
CA TYR A 369 5.08 10.76 -30.90
C TYR A 369 5.80 9.54 -31.48
N GLU A 370 6.92 9.78 -32.15
CA GLU A 370 7.75 8.73 -32.74
C GLU A 370 9.04 8.54 -31.91
N ASN A 371 9.25 7.31 -31.42
CA ASN A 371 10.47 6.87 -30.76
C ASN A 371 11.03 7.84 -29.69
N LEU A 372 10.17 8.45 -28.84
CA LEU A 372 10.65 9.23 -27.70
C LEU A 372 11.49 8.34 -26.77
N GLU A 373 12.59 8.89 -26.28
CA GLU A 373 13.38 8.25 -25.22
C GLU A 373 12.54 8.10 -23.94
N PRO A 374 12.72 7.03 -23.15
CA PRO A 374 11.94 6.77 -21.93
C PRO A 374 11.90 7.95 -20.94
N THR A 375 13.00 8.68 -20.79
CA THR A 375 13.07 9.87 -19.91
C THR A 375 12.19 11.01 -20.39
N LYS A 376 12.16 11.28 -21.71
CA LYS A 376 11.27 12.29 -22.31
C LYS A 376 9.81 11.86 -22.22
N GLU A 377 9.54 10.56 -22.39
CA GLU A 377 8.21 9.97 -22.27
C GLU A 377 7.65 10.13 -20.83
N ALA A 378 8.46 9.79 -19.82
CA ALA A 378 8.10 9.95 -18.41
C ALA A 378 7.91 11.43 -18.02
N LYS A 379 8.78 12.33 -18.51
CA LYS A 379 8.62 13.77 -18.31
C LYS A 379 7.32 14.30 -18.91
N LEU A 380 7.00 13.89 -20.14
CA LEU A 380 5.74 14.28 -20.79
C LEU A 380 4.51 13.77 -20.01
N PHE A 381 4.56 12.57 -19.44
CA PHE A 381 3.51 12.08 -18.54
C PHE A 381 3.32 12.98 -17.31
N VAL A 382 4.42 13.36 -16.66
CA VAL A 382 4.39 14.26 -15.49
C VAL A 382 3.82 15.62 -15.89
N ASP A 383 4.32 16.23 -16.96
CA ASP A 383 3.90 17.55 -17.44
C ASP A 383 2.39 17.59 -17.76
N ILE A 384 1.87 16.58 -18.47
CA ILE A 384 0.43 16.50 -18.81
C ILE A 384 -0.44 16.38 -17.55
N ASN A 385 -0.05 15.53 -16.59
CA ASN A 385 -0.90 15.22 -15.46
C ASN A 385 -0.74 16.21 -14.29
N CYS A 386 0.41 16.88 -14.14
CA CYS A 386 0.58 17.92 -13.13
C CYS A 386 -0.34 19.14 -13.38
N GLU A 387 -0.53 19.52 -14.64
CA GLU A 387 -1.35 20.69 -15.02
C GLU A 387 -2.86 20.39 -15.08
N GLN A 388 -3.27 19.14 -15.40
CA GLN A 388 -4.69 18.82 -15.67
C GLN A 388 -5.39 17.98 -14.57
N VAL A 389 -4.72 16.98 -13.97
CA VAL A 389 -5.28 16.14 -12.88
C VAL A 389 -4.15 15.63 -11.97
N ARG A 390 -4.01 16.24 -10.79
CA ARG A 390 -2.89 16.05 -9.86
C ARG A 390 -2.49 14.57 -9.68
N VAL A 391 -1.31 14.21 -10.18
CA VAL A 391 -0.65 12.93 -9.90
C VAL A 391 -0.40 12.83 -8.39
N PRO A 392 -0.64 11.66 -7.75
CA PRO A 392 -0.29 11.49 -6.35
C PRO A 392 1.20 11.78 -6.10
N ARG A 393 1.52 12.56 -5.06
CA ARG A 393 2.89 12.98 -4.75
C ARG A 393 3.87 11.81 -4.58
N ASN A 394 3.41 10.69 -4.02
CA ASN A 394 4.22 9.46 -3.95
C ASN A 394 4.70 9.00 -5.34
N LEU A 395 3.81 8.94 -6.34
CA LEU A 395 4.19 8.53 -7.69
C LEU A 395 5.16 9.53 -8.32
N LEU A 396 4.95 10.83 -8.12
CA LEU A 396 5.89 11.84 -8.62
C LEU A 396 7.28 11.64 -8.01
N ASN A 397 7.39 11.43 -6.70
CA ASN A 397 8.67 11.14 -6.05
C ASN A 397 9.31 9.85 -6.60
N GLU A 398 8.53 8.81 -6.87
CA GLU A 398 9.00 7.56 -7.47
C GLU A 398 9.54 7.71 -8.90
N ILE A 399 8.99 8.62 -9.70
CA ILE A 399 9.45 8.90 -11.07
C ILE A 399 10.69 9.81 -11.01
N ASN A 400 10.64 10.84 -10.17
CA ASN A 400 11.71 11.83 -9.99
C ASN A 400 13.01 11.18 -9.48
N ALA A 401 12.90 10.07 -8.73
CA ALA A 401 14.04 9.26 -8.28
C ALA A 401 15.01 8.86 -9.40
N THR A 402 14.50 8.65 -10.62
CA THR A 402 15.32 8.33 -11.79
C THR A 402 15.45 9.53 -12.72
N LEU A 403 14.36 10.28 -12.94
CA LEU A 403 14.35 11.40 -13.88
C LEU A 403 15.37 12.49 -13.54
N TYR A 404 15.62 12.74 -12.26
CA TYR A 404 16.49 13.84 -11.80
C TYR A 404 17.79 13.39 -11.14
N TRP A 405 18.19 12.12 -11.31
CA TRP A 405 19.44 11.63 -10.73
C TRP A 405 20.66 12.38 -11.26
N ASP A 406 20.73 12.53 -12.58
CA ASP A 406 21.81 13.23 -13.28
C ASP A 406 21.46 14.71 -13.53
N SER A 407 20.59 15.30 -12.71
CA SER A 407 20.19 16.71 -12.86
C SER A 407 21.27 17.66 -12.32
N ASP A 408 21.57 18.72 -13.08
CA ASP A 408 22.46 19.81 -12.64
C ASP A 408 21.81 20.73 -11.57
N ASP A 409 20.47 20.72 -11.46
CA ASP A 409 19.77 21.42 -10.39
C ASP A 409 19.90 20.65 -9.07
N PHE A 410 20.60 21.26 -8.10
CA PHE A 410 20.85 20.69 -6.77
C PHE A 410 19.59 20.23 -6.05
N LYS A 411 18.48 20.97 -6.13
CA LYS A 411 17.24 20.61 -5.43
C LYS A 411 16.60 19.38 -6.08
N LEU A 412 16.59 19.32 -7.41
CA LEU A 412 16.08 18.15 -8.13
C LEU A 412 16.96 16.91 -7.89
N GLN A 413 18.28 17.08 -7.83
CA GLN A 413 19.22 16.00 -7.54
C GLN A 413 19.05 15.46 -6.11
N VAL A 414 18.93 16.33 -5.10
CA VAL A 414 18.65 15.93 -3.71
C VAL A 414 17.29 15.24 -3.61
N ASP A 415 16.28 15.70 -4.37
CA ASP A 415 14.96 15.07 -4.39
C ASP A 415 15.02 13.64 -4.98
N ALA A 416 15.82 13.44 -6.04
CA ALA A 416 16.08 12.13 -6.61
C ALA A 416 16.81 11.22 -5.60
N LEU A 417 17.86 11.74 -4.95
CA LEU A 417 18.64 11.05 -3.92
C LEU A 417 17.77 10.55 -2.77
N CYS A 418 16.95 11.44 -2.18
CA CYS A 418 16.04 11.08 -1.09
C CYS A 418 15.08 9.96 -1.52
N SER A 419 14.50 10.08 -2.72
CA SER A 419 13.50 9.11 -3.19
C SER A 419 14.12 7.74 -3.47
N ARG A 420 15.28 7.71 -4.14
CA ARG A 420 16.03 6.49 -4.46
C ARG A 420 16.53 5.79 -3.19
N MET A 421 17.03 6.54 -2.21
CA MET A 421 17.45 6.00 -0.92
C MET A 421 16.31 5.28 -0.21
N VAL A 422 15.14 5.91 -0.10
CA VAL A 422 13.97 5.31 0.58
C VAL A 422 13.49 4.05 -0.14
N MET A 423 13.43 4.08 -1.48
CA MET A 423 13.07 2.91 -2.28
C MET A 423 14.10 1.77 -2.14
N THR A 424 15.40 2.08 -2.02
CA THR A 424 16.46 1.09 -1.77
C THR A 424 16.32 0.46 -0.39
N LEU A 425 16.08 1.27 0.65
CA LEU A 425 15.79 0.78 2.00
C LEU A 425 14.54 -0.10 2.04
N ASN A 426 13.52 0.20 1.24
CA ASN A 426 12.29 -0.59 1.16
C ASN A 426 12.46 -1.93 0.44
N THR A 427 13.50 -2.10 -0.39
CA THR A 427 13.76 -3.32 -1.17
C THR A 427 14.85 -4.21 -0.56
N LYS A 428 15.74 -3.65 0.27
CA LYS A 428 16.77 -4.37 1.01
C LYS A 428 16.14 -5.25 2.11
N GLN A 429 16.21 -6.58 2.01
CA GLN A 429 15.60 -7.49 2.98
C GLN A 429 16.09 -7.32 4.42
N SER A 430 17.36 -6.96 4.61
CA SER A 430 17.95 -6.75 5.94
C SER A 430 17.53 -5.42 6.59
N SER A 431 16.86 -4.54 5.85
CA SER A 431 16.47 -3.23 6.34
C SER A 431 15.22 -3.33 7.22
N PRO A 432 15.15 -2.60 8.35
CA PRO A 432 13.99 -2.59 9.24
C PRO A 432 12.75 -1.95 8.58
N VAL A 433 12.93 -1.30 7.42
CA VAL A 433 11.86 -0.70 6.61
C VAL A 433 11.58 -1.49 5.32
N TYR A 434 12.11 -2.70 5.19
CA TYR A 434 11.80 -3.62 4.09
C TYR A 434 10.29 -3.84 3.95
N ASP A 435 9.75 -3.57 2.76
CA ASP A 435 8.33 -3.66 2.42
C ASP A 435 7.39 -2.88 3.38
N ARG A 436 7.91 -1.88 4.10
CA ARG A 436 7.12 -1.03 5.01
C ARG A 436 6.66 0.28 4.37
N VAL A 437 7.26 0.68 3.25
CA VAL A 437 6.91 1.90 2.50
C VAL A 437 5.82 1.60 1.46
N ILE A 438 4.75 2.38 1.49
CA ILE A 438 3.66 2.38 0.51
C ILE A 438 4.16 3.04 -0.77
N LEU A 439 4.67 2.22 -1.67
CA LEU A 439 4.94 2.58 -3.06
C LEU A 439 3.67 2.46 -3.92
N THR A 440 3.73 3.01 -5.12
CA THR A 440 2.65 2.98 -6.10
C THR A 440 2.22 1.53 -6.36
N ASN A 441 0.92 1.31 -6.48
CA ASN A 441 0.27 0.01 -6.70
C ASN A 441 0.34 -0.98 -5.51
N ARG A 442 1.00 -0.67 -4.40
CA ARG A 442 0.98 -1.48 -3.17
C ARG A 442 -0.13 -1.04 -2.22
N ASP A 443 -0.78 -2.01 -1.60
CA ASP A 443 -1.83 -1.75 -0.60
C ASP A 443 -1.20 -1.50 0.78
N MET A 444 -1.76 -0.57 1.51
CA MET A 444 -1.38 -0.27 2.89
C MET A 444 -1.75 -1.44 3.80
N THR A 445 -0.84 -1.85 4.66
CA THR A 445 -1.10 -2.80 5.75
C THR A 445 -0.79 -2.13 7.09
N TYR A 446 -0.81 -2.88 8.20
CA TYR A 446 -0.38 -2.32 9.47
C TYR A 446 1.16 -2.16 9.54
N LEU A 447 1.92 -3.01 8.84
CA LEU A 447 3.37 -2.91 8.68
C LEU A 447 3.78 -2.01 7.50
N ARG A 448 3.09 -2.13 6.36
CA ARG A 448 3.25 -1.27 5.19
C ARG A 448 2.43 -0.01 5.35
N CYS A 449 2.90 0.87 6.23
CA CYS A 449 2.19 2.09 6.63
C CYS A 449 2.99 3.38 6.44
N LEU A 450 4.29 3.28 6.15
CA LEU A 450 5.13 4.43 5.84
C LEU A 450 4.82 4.93 4.43
N THR A 451 4.87 6.24 4.17
CA THR A 451 4.73 6.77 2.80
C THR A 451 6.05 7.30 2.30
N LEU A 452 6.34 7.10 1.00
CA LEU A 452 7.55 7.66 0.38
C LEU A 452 7.63 9.17 0.63
N THR A 453 6.52 9.90 0.48
CA THR A 453 6.45 11.34 0.73
C THR A 453 6.86 11.73 2.15
N ASN A 454 6.35 11.06 3.20
CA ASN A 454 6.68 11.45 4.58
C ASN A 454 8.13 11.15 4.94
N PHE A 455 8.64 10.01 4.47
CA PHE A 455 10.04 9.63 4.68
C PHE A 455 10.96 10.61 3.95
N PHE A 456 10.68 10.88 2.67
CA PHE A 456 11.33 11.90 1.85
C PHE A 456 11.32 13.28 2.52
N ASP A 457 10.14 13.75 2.97
CA ASP A 457 10.01 15.07 3.59
C ASP A 457 10.76 15.11 4.92
N GLY A 458 10.82 13.99 5.66
CA GLY A 458 11.62 13.87 6.87
C GLY A 458 13.12 14.03 6.60
N LEU A 459 13.62 13.49 5.49
CA LEU A 459 15.03 13.64 5.11
C LEU A 459 15.36 15.08 4.70
N LYS A 460 14.50 15.66 3.86
CA LYS A 460 14.68 17.01 3.30
C LYS A 460 14.54 18.11 4.37
N GLU A 461 13.56 18.01 5.26
CA GLU A 461 13.37 19.00 6.33
C GLU A 461 14.54 19.07 7.31
N ASN A 462 15.23 17.95 7.53
CA ASN A 462 16.41 17.87 8.38
C ASN A 462 17.72 18.21 7.64
N LYS A 463 17.64 18.57 6.35
CA LYS A 463 18.78 18.98 5.50
C LYS A 463 19.94 17.97 5.54
N PHE A 464 19.64 16.67 5.56
CA PHE A 464 20.68 15.63 5.65
C PHE A 464 21.67 15.65 4.49
N PHE A 465 21.26 16.15 3.32
CA PHE A 465 22.07 16.27 2.10
C PHE A 465 22.44 17.72 1.76
N GLY A 466 22.27 18.62 2.72
CA GLY A 466 22.69 20.01 2.59
C GLY A 466 21.61 20.95 2.09
N GLU A 467 22.03 22.18 1.81
CA GLU A 467 21.17 23.22 1.27
C GLU A 467 21.93 24.17 0.35
N GLN A 468 21.22 24.71 -0.64
CA GLN A 468 21.73 25.78 -1.48
C GLN A 468 21.33 27.13 -0.89
N LYS A 469 22.32 27.93 -0.50
CA LYS A 469 22.11 29.29 0.01
C LYS A 469 21.67 30.23 -1.12
N LYS A 470 21.08 31.37 -0.77
CA LYS A 470 20.68 32.41 -1.75
C LYS A 470 21.83 32.91 -2.62
N SER A 471 23.07 32.80 -2.15
CA SER A 471 24.28 33.14 -2.89
C SER A 471 24.68 32.10 -3.95
N GLY A 472 23.97 30.97 -4.04
CA GLY A 472 24.32 29.83 -4.89
C GLY A 472 25.28 28.84 -4.25
N VAL A 473 25.89 29.19 -3.11
CA VAL A 473 26.81 28.30 -2.36
C VAL A 473 26.05 27.12 -1.78
N ILE A 474 26.53 25.91 -2.05
CA ILE A 474 25.99 24.66 -1.52
C ILE A 474 26.77 24.32 -0.24
N SER A 475 26.05 24.16 0.88
CA SER A 475 26.62 23.59 2.10
C SER A 475 26.26 22.12 2.19
N ALA A 476 27.26 21.26 2.38
CA ALA A 476 27.06 19.83 2.58
C ALA A 476 26.19 19.57 3.83
N GLY A 477 25.36 18.53 3.74
CA GLY A 477 24.61 18.02 4.89
C GLY A 477 25.35 16.88 5.59
N PRO A 478 24.98 16.53 6.82
CA PRO A 478 25.73 15.58 7.65
C PRO A 478 25.74 14.14 7.11
N LEU A 479 24.84 13.77 6.18
CA LEU A 479 24.85 12.46 5.51
C LEU A 479 25.50 12.51 4.12
N THR A 480 26.02 13.66 3.70
CA THR A 480 26.79 13.80 2.46
C THR A 480 28.13 13.10 2.63
N ASP A 481 28.66 12.51 1.55
CA ASP A 481 30.04 12.08 1.50
C ASP A 481 30.88 13.12 0.74
N SER A 482 31.47 14.04 1.50
CA SER A 482 32.31 15.11 0.93
C SER A 482 33.71 14.62 0.51
N SER A 483 34.07 13.37 0.83
CA SER A 483 35.37 12.80 0.47
C SER A 483 35.44 12.32 -0.98
N SER A 484 34.31 11.89 -1.55
CA SER A 484 34.23 11.27 -2.88
C SER A 484 33.66 12.20 -3.96
N ASN A 485 32.98 13.29 -3.58
CA ASN A 485 32.18 14.13 -4.48
C ASN A 485 31.24 13.32 -5.39
N ASN A 486 30.84 12.13 -4.95
CA ASN A 486 30.05 11.18 -5.71
C ASN A 486 28.67 10.97 -5.04
N LEU A 487 27.60 11.16 -5.83
CA LEU A 487 26.23 11.01 -5.36
C LEU A 487 25.91 9.57 -4.92
N GLU A 488 26.47 8.57 -5.61
CA GLU A 488 26.31 7.15 -5.28
C GLU A 488 26.93 6.82 -3.92
N ASP A 489 28.09 7.39 -3.60
CA ASP A 489 28.78 7.16 -2.34
C ASP A 489 28.11 7.91 -1.19
N THR A 490 27.63 9.13 -1.45
CA THR A 490 26.69 9.84 -0.56
C THR A 490 25.46 8.97 -0.27
N MET A 491 24.85 8.35 -1.29
CA MET A 491 23.71 7.46 -1.11
C MET A 491 24.07 6.24 -0.26
N LYS A 492 25.21 5.59 -0.50
CA LYS A 492 25.68 4.43 0.29
C LYS A 492 25.89 4.81 1.76
N LYS A 493 26.57 5.93 2.04
CA LYS A 493 26.78 6.44 3.40
C LYS A 493 25.44 6.70 4.10
N ALA A 494 24.54 7.42 3.43
CA ALA A 494 23.24 7.76 3.99
C ALA A 494 22.36 6.53 4.24
N ILE A 495 22.31 5.57 3.29
CA ILE A 495 21.65 4.27 3.48
C ILE A 495 22.21 3.59 4.72
N LYS A 496 23.54 3.51 4.86
CA LYS A 496 24.18 2.84 6.00
C LYS A 496 23.77 3.46 7.32
N VAL A 497 23.86 4.79 7.45
CA VAL A 497 23.53 5.51 8.70
C VAL A 497 22.04 5.41 9.02
N ILE A 498 21.14 5.67 8.05
CA ILE A 498 19.69 5.62 8.26
C ILE A 498 19.22 4.18 8.57
N ASP A 499 19.69 3.20 7.80
CA ASP A 499 19.39 1.77 8.01
C ASP A 499 19.85 1.34 9.40
N GLY A 500 21.12 1.61 9.76
CA GLY A 500 21.67 1.24 11.06
C GLY A 500 20.95 1.91 12.23
N TYR A 501 20.69 3.22 12.14
CA TYR A 501 19.98 3.96 13.19
C TYR A 501 18.55 3.46 13.41
N LEU A 502 17.78 3.22 12.35
CA LEU A 502 16.44 2.65 12.49
C LEU A 502 16.48 1.18 12.95
N ASN A 503 17.48 0.43 12.52
CA ASN A 503 17.64 -0.98 12.86
C ASN A 503 17.98 -1.17 14.34
N PHE A 504 18.67 -0.20 14.95
CA PHE A 504 18.89 -0.17 16.40
C PHE A 504 17.56 -0.25 17.18
N PHE A 505 16.56 0.57 16.81
CA PHE A 505 15.24 0.53 17.44
C PHE A 505 14.48 -0.75 17.12
N ALA A 506 14.54 -1.21 15.87
CA ALA A 506 13.88 -2.45 15.44
C ALA A 506 14.40 -3.68 16.21
N LYS A 507 15.71 -3.73 16.50
CA LYS A 507 16.32 -4.83 17.27
C LYS A 507 16.11 -4.73 18.78
N THR A 508 16.15 -3.52 19.33
CA THR A 508 16.09 -3.31 20.78
C THR A 508 14.65 -3.32 21.31
N ALA A 509 13.68 -2.88 20.49
CA ALA A 509 12.25 -2.87 20.83
C ALA A 509 11.39 -3.55 19.73
N PRO A 510 11.64 -4.85 19.39
CA PRO A 510 10.98 -5.53 18.28
C PRO A 510 9.45 -5.62 18.47
N HIS A 511 9.02 -5.94 19.69
CA HIS A 511 7.59 -6.00 20.05
C HIS A 511 6.85 -4.68 19.84
N HIS A 512 7.55 -3.54 19.87
CA HIS A 512 6.96 -2.25 19.55
C HIS A 512 7.07 -1.92 18.05
N TRP A 513 8.26 -2.12 17.47
CA TRP A 513 8.53 -1.83 16.06
C TRP A 513 7.60 -2.61 15.12
N ASP A 514 7.29 -3.86 15.44
CA ASP A 514 6.43 -4.75 14.64
C ASP A 514 4.94 -4.49 14.80
N LEU A 515 4.53 -3.60 15.72
CA LEU A 515 3.15 -3.12 15.77
C LEU A 515 2.84 -2.15 14.61
N GLY A 516 3.85 -1.51 14.02
CA GLY A 516 3.66 -0.55 12.92
C GLY A 516 2.60 0.49 13.27
N LYS A 517 1.54 0.59 12.46
CA LYS A 517 0.42 1.51 12.72
C LYS A 517 -0.73 0.92 13.55
N ILE A 518 -0.63 -0.30 14.08
CA ILE A 518 -1.68 -0.94 14.91
C ILE A 518 -2.11 0.03 16.02
N LYS A 519 -3.43 0.14 16.21
CA LYS A 519 -4.06 0.88 17.31
C LYS A 519 -5.32 0.13 17.74
N LYS A 520 -5.15 -0.78 18.70
CA LYS A 520 -6.22 -1.64 19.22
C LYS A 520 -6.30 -1.51 20.73
N GLU A 521 -7.15 -0.59 21.17
CA GLU A 521 -7.34 -0.26 22.59
C GLU A 521 -7.75 -1.48 23.43
N LYS A 522 -8.67 -2.30 22.93
CA LYS A 522 -9.15 -3.49 23.65
C LYS A 522 -8.08 -4.57 23.86
N GLU A 523 -7.08 -4.61 22.99
CA GLU A 523 -6.00 -5.59 23.03
C GLU A 523 -4.73 -4.99 23.66
N SER A 524 -4.79 -3.75 24.16
CA SER A 524 -3.63 -2.99 24.68
C SER A 524 -2.45 -2.92 23.69
N GLN A 525 -2.72 -2.94 22.38
CA GLN A 525 -1.71 -2.92 21.34
C GLN A 525 -1.69 -1.59 20.57
N ILE A 526 -0.52 -0.94 20.52
CA ILE A 526 -0.32 0.32 19.82
C ILE A 526 1.13 0.50 19.39
N GLY A 527 1.36 0.75 18.11
CA GLY A 527 2.68 1.06 17.56
C GLY A 527 2.86 2.55 17.26
N TYR A 528 4.10 3.05 17.38
CA TYR A 528 4.46 4.43 17.06
C TYR A 528 5.79 4.57 16.31
N LEU A 529 6.90 3.97 16.75
CA LEU A 529 8.22 4.23 16.16
C LEU A 529 8.27 3.94 14.65
N ALA A 530 7.65 2.85 14.21
CA ALA A 530 7.56 2.46 12.79
C ALA A 530 6.31 3.04 12.10
N THR A 531 5.97 4.31 12.38
CA THR A 531 4.92 5.09 11.70
C THR A 531 5.51 6.33 11.02
N ASN A 532 4.74 7.02 10.16
CA ASN A 532 5.25 8.24 9.50
C ASN A 532 5.66 9.31 10.52
N GLU A 533 4.85 9.50 11.56
CA GLU A 533 5.11 10.45 12.63
C GLU A 533 6.33 10.03 13.47
N GLY A 534 6.42 8.75 13.83
CA GLY A 534 7.54 8.19 14.59
C GLY A 534 8.87 8.31 13.85
N VAL A 535 8.94 7.87 12.60
CA VAL A 535 10.16 7.95 11.78
C VAL A 535 10.59 9.42 11.56
N ARG A 536 9.64 10.34 11.32
CA ARG A 536 9.98 11.77 11.19
C ARG A 536 10.47 12.38 12.50
N ALA A 537 9.93 11.97 13.65
CA ALA A 537 10.44 12.39 14.95
C ALA A 537 11.86 11.84 15.18
N LEU A 538 12.09 10.55 14.89
CA LEU A 538 13.41 9.93 14.95
C LEU A 538 14.43 10.61 14.05
N PHE A 539 14.05 11.12 12.87
CA PHE A 539 14.95 11.89 12.01
C PHE A 539 15.31 13.26 12.55
N ARG A 540 14.40 13.93 13.27
CA ARG A 540 14.74 15.16 14.00
C ARG A 540 15.74 14.86 15.12
N VAL A 541 15.51 13.78 15.88
CA VAL A 541 16.47 13.31 16.89
C VAL A 541 17.83 13.02 16.23
N LEU A 542 17.85 12.26 15.13
CA LEU A 542 19.07 11.93 14.39
C LEU A 542 19.82 13.19 13.95
N LYS A 543 19.12 14.22 13.46
CA LYS A 543 19.75 15.48 13.05
C LYS A 543 20.48 16.15 14.22
N GLU A 544 19.83 16.28 15.37
CA GLU A 544 20.45 16.89 16.55
C GLU A 544 21.58 16.02 17.12
N LEU A 545 21.46 14.69 17.05
CA LEU A 545 22.55 13.78 17.42
C LEU A 545 23.78 13.94 16.52
N LEU A 546 23.59 14.07 15.21
CA LEU A 546 24.70 14.31 14.28
C LEU A 546 25.40 15.64 14.59
N ILE A 547 24.65 16.71 14.89
CA ILE A 547 25.21 17.99 15.31
C ILE A 547 25.98 17.84 16.63
N HIS A 548 25.43 17.10 17.59
CA HIS A 548 26.12 16.82 18.86
C HIS A 548 27.43 16.07 18.66
N ILE A 549 27.45 15.07 17.75
CA ILE A 549 28.66 14.32 17.39
C ILE A 549 29.70 15.24 16.74
N GLU A 550 29.29 16.16 15.86
CA GLU A 550 30.19 17.17 15.26
C GLU A 550 30.86 18.01 16.35
N ILE A 551 30.10 18.48 17.34
CA ILE A 551 30.61 19.27 18.47
C ILE A 551 31.58 18.46 19.33
N GLN A 552 31.24 17.20 19.65
CA GLN A 552 32.06 16.35 20.52
C GLN A 552 33.37 15.91 19.84
N THR A 553 33.33 15.62 18.54
CA THR A 553 34.49 15.13 17.79
C THR A 553 35.33 16.25 17.19
N GLY A 554 34.77 17.46 17.04
CA GLY A 554 35.40 18.57 16.33
C GLY A 554 35.56 18.31 14.82
N ARG A 555 34.84 17.32 14.26
CA ARG A 555 34.89 16.92 12.86
C ARG A 555 33.49 17.04 12.26
N ASP A 556 33.40 17.58 11.05
CA ASP A 556 32.13 17.66 10.32
C ASP A 556 31.62 16.25 9.96
N ALA A 557 30.32 15.99 10.13
CA ALA A 557 29.77 14.65 9.95
C ALA A 557 29.85 14.17 8.50
N ASP A 558 29.90 15.09 7.54
CA ASP A 558 30.07 14.79 6.12
C ASP A 558 31.46 14.20 5.80
N THR A 559 32.47 14.44 6.65
CA THR A 559 33.83 13.85 6.56
C THR A 559 33.97 12.51 7.29
N LEU A 560 33.02 12.15 8.17
CA LEU A 560 33.02 10.89 8.91
C LEU A 560 32.45 9.76 8.06
N SER A 561 32.97 8.54 8.23
CA SER A 561 32.37 7.35 7.60
C SER A 561 31.04 7.00 8.27
N GLY A 562 30.19 6.26 7.54
CA GLY A 562 28.92 5.79 8.12
C GLY A 562 29.10 4.85 9.32
N GLU A 563 30.24 4.17 9.46
CA GLU A 563 30.55 3.31 10.61
C GLU A 563 30.89 4.11 11.86
N GLU A 564 31.74 5.14 11.71
CA GLU A 564 32.09 6.06 12.78
C GLU A 564 30.83 6.75 13.34
N LEU A 565 29.97 7.26 12.45
CA LEU A 565 28.71 7.90 12.86
C LEU A 565 27.79 6.94 13.60
N LEU A 566 27.58 5.72 13.08
CA LEU A 566 26.70 4.74 13.73
C LEU A 566 27.15 4.37 15.13
N LYS A 567 28.46 4.19 15.32
CA LYS A 567 29.04 3.84 16.63
C LYS A 567 28.72 4.91 17.69
N GLU A 568 28.84 6.19 17.34
CA GLU A 568 28.51 7.29 18.25
C GLU A 568 27.00 7.44 18.44
N LEU A 569 26.19 7.23 17.38
CA LEU A 569 24.73 7.31 17.45
C LEU A 569 24.11 6.27 18.37
N GLU A 570 24.63 5.02 18.39
CA GLU A 570 24.09 3.95 19.23
C GLU A 570 24.09 4.32 20.71
N LYS A 571 25.16 4.98 21.20
CA LYS A 571 25.28 5.44 22.60
C LYS A 571 24.09 6.29 23.04
N TYR A 572 23.65 7.20 22.17
CA TYR A 572 22.58 8.16 22.46
C TYR A 572 21.19 7.64 22.06
N ALA A 573 21.09 6.56 21.28
CA ALA A 573 19.80 5.95 20.92
C ALA A 573 19.25 5.01 22.02
N ILE A 574 20.12 4.46 22.88
CA ILE A 574 19.75 3.55 23.99
C ILE A 574 18.61 4.08 24.88
N PRO A 575 18.64 5.33 25.40
CA PRO A 575 17.62 5.83 26.32
C PRO A 575 16.21 5.80 25.71
N ILE A 576 16.10 6.09 24.41
CA ILE A 576 14.83 6.03 23.68
C ILE A 576 14.37 4.58 23.55
N ALA A 577 15.25 3.67 23.12
CA ALA A 577 14.88 2.29 22.88
C ALA A 577 14.40 1.55 24.14
N GLU A 578 15.05 1.76 25.29
CA GLU A 578 14.65 1.12 26.55
C GLU A 578 13.27 1.59 27.03
N ILE A 579 12.89 2.84 26.78
CA ILE A 579 11.55 3.34 27.13
C ILE A 579 10.49 2.68 26.29
N PHE A 580 10.70 2.55 24.97
CA PHE A 580 9.73 1.92 24.07
C PHE A 580 9.62 0.41 24.26
N LYS A 581 10.60 -0.23 24.90
CA LYS A 581 10.56 -1.64 25.28
C LYS A 581 9.58 -1.93 26.42
N ILE A 582 9.39 -0.97 27.34
CA ILE A 582 8.52 -1.12 28.52
C ILE A 582 7.24 -0.26 28.46
N ALA A 583 7.11 0.60 27.45
CA ALA A 583 5.98 1.51 27.33
C ALA A 583 4.64 0.76 27.12
N ASN A 584 3.65 1.11 27.95
CA ASN A 584 2.29 0.58 27.83
C ASN A 584 1.44 1.36 26.81
N TYR A 585 0.20 0.90 26.60
CA TYR A 585 -0.71 1.48 25.62
C TYR A 585 -0.92 2.99 25.80
N GLU A 586 -1.14 3.43 27.03
CA GLU A 586 -1.43 4.82 27.37
C GLU A 586 -0.27 5.75 27.04
N ALA A 587 0.97 5.32 27.33
CA ALA A 587 2.16 6.09 27.04
C ALA A 587 2.35 6.31 25.53
N ILE A 588 2.21 5.25 24.74
CA ILE A 588 2.30 5.33 23.29
C ILE A 588 1.12 6.11 22.70
N ALA A 589 -0.07 6.02 23.30
CA ALA A 589 -1.24 6.76 22.86
C ALA A 589 -1.03 8.28 22.90
N GLN A 590 -0.17 8.79 23.80
CA GLN A 590 0.19 10.21 23.84
C GLN A 590 0.99 10.65 22.62
N PHE A 591 1.96 9.84 22.17
CA PHE A 591 2.69 10.12 20.93
C PHE A 591 1.77 10.17 19.70
N ARG A 592 0.66 9.40 19.73
CA ARG A 592 -0.33 9.32 18.64
C ARG A 592 -1.53 10.25 18.79
N SER A 593 -1.75 10.87 19.95
CA SER A 593 -2.87 11.79 20.18
C SER A 593 -2.60 13.17 19.61
N ARG A 594 -1.32 13.53 19.47
CA ARG A 594 -0.88 14.75 18.79
C ARG A 594 -1.23 14.62 17.29
N SER A 595 -1.81 15.66 16.71
CA SER A 595 -2.20 15.67 15.29
C SER A 595 -0.98 15.41 14.39
N ALA A 596 -1.14 14.88 13.17
CA ALA A 596 -0.03 14.62 12.24
C ALA A 596 0.62 15.90 11.64
N SER A 597 0.70 16.98 12.43
CA SER A 597 1.26 18.27 12.05
C SER A 597 2.78 18.33 12.27
N LYS A 598 3.48 19.23 11.58
CA LYS A 598 4.92 19.45 11.79
C LYS A 598 5.25 19.80 13.24
N LYS A 599 4.38 20.57 13.90
CA LYS A 599 4.52 20.96 15.30
C LYS A 599 4.49 19.73 16.23
N ALA A 600 3.54 18.82 16.03
CA ALA A 600 3.45 17.60 16.81
C ALA A 600 4.65 16.66 16.62
N VAL A 601 5.18 16.57 15.40
CA VAL A 601 6.42 15.81 15.13
C VAL A 601 7.60 16.41 15.89
N LEU A 602 7.70 17.75 15.94
CA LEU A 602 8.74 18.44 16.71
C LEU A 602 8.58 18.21 18.22
N GLU A 603 7.37 18.35 18.76
CA GLU A 603 7.09 18.08 20.18
C GLU A 603 7.39 16.61 20.56
N ASN A 604 7.07 15.67 19.67
CA ASN A 604 7.45 14.27 19.85
C ASN A 604 8.98 14.11 19.82
N ALA A 605 9.67 14.78 18.91
CA ALA A 605 11.14 14.74 18.86
C ALA A 605 11.78 15.31 20.13
N TYR A 606 11.34 16.46 20.64
CA TYR A 606 11.83 17.01 21.90
C TYR A 606 11.56 16.09 23.09
N HIS A 607 10.40 15.44 23.11
CA HIS A 607 10.11 14.44 24.13
C HIS A 607 11.10 13.26 24.09
N LEU A 608 11.44 12.75 22.89
CA LEU A 608 12.46 11.73 22.73
C LEU A 608 13.86 12.22 23.12
N MET A 609 14.21 13.46 22.75
CA MET A 609 15.48 14.10 23.14
C MET A 609 15.59 14.31 24.65
N GLY A 610 14.47 14.58 25.33
CA GLY A 610 14.43 14.70 26.78
C GLY A 610 14.85 13.42 27.51
N PHE A 611 14.55 12.25 26.95
CA PHE A 611 15.04 10.97 27.48
C PHE A 611 16.56 10.83 27.34
N ILE A 612 17.12 11.34 26.25
CA ILE A 612 18.57 11.38 26.05
C ILE A 612 19.19 12.34 27.05
N HIS A 613 18.66 13.56 27.17
CA HIS A 613 19.15 14.61 28.07
C HIS A 613 19.15 14.16 29.54
N LYS A 614 18.14 13.41 29.99
CA LYS A 614 18.10 12.84 31.35
C LYS A 614 19.30 11.96 31.68
N GLN A 615 19.84 11.24 30.70
CA GLN A 615 21.02 10.37 30.87
C GLN A 615 22.33 11.08 30.48
N TYR A 616 22.25 12.02 29.56
CA TYR A 616 23.37 12.76 28.99
C TYR A 616 23.05 14.27 29.00
N PRO A 617 23.24 14.96 30.14
CA PRO A 617 22.88 16.38 30.28
C PRO A 617 23.60 17.31 29.28
N GLU A 618 24.74 16.88 28.75
CA GLU A 618 25.48 17.60 27.71
C GLU A 618 24.74 17.65 26.37
N PHE A 619 23.79 16.74 26.14
CA PHE A 619 22.92 16.76 24.97
C PHE A 619 21.73 17.68 25.22
N CYS A 620 21.88 18.96 24.87
CA CYS A 620 20.83 19.97 24.96
C CYS A 620 20.70 20.78 23.66
N PRO A 621 20.09 20.21 22.61
CA PRO A 621 19.89 20.92 21.35
C PRO A 621 18.98 22.14 21.51
N HIS A 622 19.09 23.08 20.55
CA HIS A 622 18.34 24.33 20.60
C HIS A 622 16.81 24.09 20.69
N GLY A 623 16.17 24.77 21.64
CA GLY A 623 14.74 24.66 21.91
C GLY A 623 14.33 23.48 22.80
N LEU A 624 15.25 22.56 23.16
CA LEU A 624 14.95 21.51 24.13
C LEU A 624 14.74 22.07 25.53
N GLU A 625 15.58 23.01 25.97
CA GLU A 625 15.47 23.63 27.29
C GLU A 625 14.13 24.34 27.47
N GLU A 626 13.71 25.18 26.51
CA GLU A 626 12.39 25.82 26.50
C GLU A 626 11.24 24.79 26.54
N TYR A 627 11.39 23.65 25.86
CA TYR A 627 10.43 22.56 25.92
C TYR A 627 10.37 21.92 27.31
N LEU A 628 11.52 21.64 27.92
CA LEU A 628 11.63 21.09 29.28
C LEU A 628 11.03 22.05 30.31
N GLU A 629 11.26 23.36 30.18
CA GLU A 629 10.65 24.39 31.03
C GLU A 629 9.12 24.49 30.87
N SER A 630 8.58 24.07 29.73
CA SER A 630 7.13 24.04 29.49
C SER A 630 6.42 22.90 30.23
N ILE A 631 7.19 21.93 30.74
CA ILE A 631 6.72 20.78 31.50
C ILE A 631 6.73 21.12 32.99
N ASP A 632 5.77 20.57 33.74
CA ASP A 632 5.55 20.89 35.15
C ASP A 632 5.53 19.60 35.98
N GLU A 633 6.69 19.12 36.41
CA GLU A 633 6.82 17.89 37.21
C GLU A 633 6.04 17.98 38.53
N GLU A 634 6.15 19.11 39.22
CA GLU A 634 5.48 19.35 40.49
C GLU A 634 3.97 19.53 40.31
N GLY A 635 3.56 20.36 39.36
CA GLY A 635 2.17 20.55 38.99
C GLY A 635 1.50 19.29 38.42
N THR A 636 2.26 18.33 37.88
CA THR A 636 1.72 17.02 37.48
C THR A 636 1.20 16.24 38.66
N LYS A 637 1.92 16.26 39.80
CA LYS A 637 1.49 15.61 41.05
C LYS A 637 0.26 16.30 41.63
N GLU A 638 0.25 17.64 41.60
CA GLU A 638 -0.94 18.41 42.01
C GLU A 638 -2.15 18.07 41.12
N ALA A 639 -1.97 18.05 39.80
CA ALA A 639 -3.02 17.74 38.85
C ALA A 639 -3.57 16.31 39.03
N GLU A 640 -2.76 15.35 39.46
CA GLU A 640 -3.22 14.01 39.82
C GLU A 640 -4.29 14.05 40.92
N GLY A 641 -4.01 14.79 42.01
CA GLY A 641 -4.94 14.99 43.13
C GLY A 641 -6.21 15.71 42.69
N LEU A 642 -6.10 16.80 41.94
CA LEU A 642 -7.24 17.56 41.43
C LEU A 642 -8.12 16.72 40.51
N VAL A 643 -7.53 15.93 39.60
CA VAL A 643 -8.30 15.04 38.72
C VAL A 643 -9.05 13.97 39.51
N ALA A 644 -8.41 13.38 40.52
CA ALA A 644 -9.03 12.36 41.37
C ALA A 644 -10.24 12.93 42.14
N GLU A 645 -10.09 14.11 42.73
CA GLU A 645 -11.16 14.81 43.44
C GLU A 645 -12.32 15.16 42.49
N LEU A 646 -12.02 15.78 41.35
CA LEU A 646 -13.03 16.13 40.36
C LEU A 646 -13.76 14.89 39.82
N GLN A 647 -13.04 13.80 39.54
CA GLN A 647 -13.65 12.56 39.06
C GLN A 647 -14.63 11.98 40.08
N LYS A 648 -14.30 12.06 41.38
CA LYS A 648 -15.21 11.66 42.46
C LYS A 648 -16.46 12.56 42.49
N GLN A 649 -16.28 13.88 42.42
CA GLN A 649 -17.41 14.82 42.41
C GLN A 649 -18.32 14.60 41.19
N MET A 650 -17.74 14.38 40.01
CA MET A 650 -18.48 14.06 38.79
C MET A 650 -19.25 12.76 38.92
N TYR A 651 -18.65 11.72 39.51
CA TYR A 651 -19.32 10.44 39.74
C TYR A 651 -20.60 10.62 40.55
N GLU A 652 -20.50 11.27 41.71
CA GLU A 652 -21.63 11.50 42.62
C GLU A 652 -22.71 12.37 41.95
N PHE A 653 -22.31 13.46 41.30
CA PHE A 653 -23.22 14.39 40.63
C PHE A 653 -23.95 13.76 39.44
N VAL A 654 -23.26 12.96 38.62
CA VAL A 654 -23.87 12.25 37.48
C VAL A 654 -24.91 11.26 37.97
N LEU A 655 -24.61 10.48 39.00
CA LEU A 655 -25.57 9.54 39.59
C LEU A 655 -26.78 10.27 40.18
N TYR A 656 -26.55 11.38 40.90
CA TYR A 656 -27.63 12.22 41.42
C TYR A 656 -28.55 12.72 40.31
N LYS A 657 -28.00 13.33 39.25
CA LYS A 657 -28.78 13.86 38.12
C LYS A 657 -29.53 12.79 37.34
N LEU A 658 -28.95 11.60 37.19
CA LEU A 658 -29.64 10.47 36.55
C LEU A 658 -30.79 9.96 37.43
N LYS A 659 -30.58 9.80 38.74
CA LYS A 659 -31.65 9.37 39.67
C LYS A 659 -32.75 10.41 39.83
N GLU A 660 -32.42 11.70 39.78
CA GLU A 660 -33.40 12.79 39.76
C GLU A 660 -34.29 12.73 38.51
N LYS A 661 -33.68 12.47 37.35
CA LYS A 661 -34.41 12.38 36.06
C LYS A 661 -35.20 11.06 35.91
N TYR A 662 -34.69 9.97 36.47
CA TYR A 662 -35.27 8.63 36.39
C TYR A 662 -35.52 8.09 37.81
N PRO A 663 -36.66 8.45 38.43
CA PRO A 663 -36.91 8.22 39.86
C PRO A 663 -37.27 6.78 40.22
N ASN A 664 -37.66 5.93 39.26
CA ASN A 664 -37.90 4.52 39.52
C ASN A 664 -36.60 3.76 39.73
N ASP A 665 -36.66 2.72 40.57
CA ASP A 665 -35.50 1.89 40.85
C ASP A 665 -34.98 1.24 39.55
N ASP A 666 -33.66 1.23 39.39
CA ASP A 666 -32.93 0.78 38.18
C ASP A 666 -33.11 1.52 36.84
N ASP A 667 -34.17 2.33 36.63
CA ASP A 667 -34.42 3.04 35.36
C ASP A 667 -33.26 4.01 35.01
N TRP A 668 -32.70 4.67 36.02
CA TRP A 668 -31.54 5.58 35.84
C TRP A 668 -30.34 4.87 35.19
N TRP A 669 -30.20 3.56 35.40
CA TRP A 669 -29.15 2.75 34.78
C TRP A 669 -29.53 2.33 33.37
N TYR A 670 -30.70 1.70 33.20
CA TYR A 670 -31.08 1.11 31.91
C TYR A 670 -31.43 2.17 30.84
N GLU A 671 -32.14 3.22 31.24
CA GLU A 671 -32.58 4.32 30.37
C GLU A 671 -31.60 5.50 30.39
N GLY A 672 -31.02 5.80 31.56
CA GLY A 672 -30.11 6.93 31.73
C GLY A 672 -28.67 6.66 31.23
N VAL A 673 -28.18 5.43 31.33
CA VAL A 673 -26.81 5.07 30.86
C VAL A 673 -26.89 4.41 29.48
N PRO A 674 -26.19 4.95 28.45
CA PRO A 674 -26.21 4.39 27.10
C PRO A 674 -25.82 2.91 27.07
N SER A 675 -26.52 2.11 26.27
CA SER A 675 -26.31 0.65 26.16
C SER A 675 -24.84 0.27 25.94
N LYS A 676 -24.13 1.02 25.08
CA LYS A 676 -22.70 0.81 24.81
C LYS A 676 -21.82 0.95 26.06
N VAL A 677 -22.11 1.93 26.91
CA VAL A 677 -21.40 2.15 28.19
C VAL A 677 -21.73 1.00 29.14
N ARG A 678 -23.01 0.63 29.26
CA ARG A 678 -23.44 -0.50 30.10
C ARG A 678 -22.72 -1.80 29.72
N THR A 679 -22.66 -2.15 28.44
CA THR A 679 -21.95 -3.35 27.97
C THR A 679 -20.46 -3.32 28.34
N GLN A 680 -19.81 -2.15 28.28
CA GLN A 680 -18.41 -2.01 28.69
C GLN A 680 -18.23 -2.16 30.20
N CYS A 681 -19.15 -1.61 31.01
CA CYS A 681 -19.13 -1.81 32.47
C CYS A 681 -19.35 -3.28 32.83
N THR A 682 -20.30 -3.97 32.18
CA THR A 682 -20.53 -5.41 32.40
C THR A 682 -19.29 -6.22 32.07
N ALA A 683 -18.61 -5.95 30.95
CA ALA A 683 -17.36 -6.64 30.61
C ALA A 683 -16.28 -6.47 31.69
N ARG A 684 -16.08 -5.24 32.20
CA ARG A 684 -15.14 -4.96 33.31
C ARG A 684 -15.55 -5.67 34.61
N CYS A 685 -16.86 -5.74 34.87
CA CYS A 685 -17.42 -6.43 36.02
C CYS A 685 -17.13 -7.94 36.00
N GLU A 686 -17.33 -8.58 34.85
CA GLU A 686 -17.00 -10.00 34.64
C GLU A 686 -15.50 -10.26 34.78
N GLU A 687 -14.64 -9.38 34.23
CA GLU A 687 -13.17 -9.46 34.37
C GLU A 687 -12.73 -9.40 35.85
N GLU A 688 -13.38 -8.56 36.67
CA GLU A 688 -13.12 -8.43 38.11
C GLU A 688 -13.99 -9.35 38.99
N LYS A 689 -14.74 -10.31 38.41
CA LYS A 689 -15.63 -11.26 39.12
C LYS A 689 -16.67 -10.58 40.03
N GLY A 690 -17.19 -9.42 39.65
CA GLY A 690 -18.34 -8.80 40.30
C GLY A 690 -18.08 -8.22 41.70
N ILE A 691 -16.84 -7.86 42.03
CA ILE A 691 -16.47 -7.35 43.36
C ILE A 691 -17.13 -6.00 43.69
N LYS A 692 -17.36 -5.14 42.69
CA LYS A 692 -17.89 -3.78 42.84
C LYS A 692 -19.35 -3.67 42.32
N SER A 693 -20.06 -2.63 42.73
CA SER A 693 -21.40 -2.33 42.19
C SER A 693 -21.32 -1.85 40.73
N LYS A 694 -22.44 -1.96 39.97
CA LYS A 694 -22.47 -1.69 38.52
C LYS A 694 -21.99 -0.28 38.14
N GLU A 695 -22.34 0.73 38.94
CA GLU A 695 -21.92 2.12 38.78
C GLU A 695 -20.42 2.34 39.00
N GLN A 696 -19.80 1.57 39.89
CA GLN A 696 -18.38 1.72 40.22
C GLN A 696 -17.44 1.31 39.07
N TYR A 697 -17.96 0.67 38.02
CA TYR A 697 -17.21 0.36 36.80
C TYR A 697 -17.21 1.49 35.76
N LEU A 698 -17.90 2.60 36.00
CA LEU A 698 -17.85 3.79 35.14
C LEU A 698 -16.46 4.43 35.16
N LYS A 699 -15.95 4.78 33.97
CA LYS A 699 -14.70 5.54 33.79
C LYS A 699 -15.01 7.01 33.47
N LEU A 700 -14.06 7.90 33.70
CA LEU A 700 -14.17 9.34 33.40
C LEU A 700 -14.70 9.63 31.99
N ILE A 701 -14.23 8.89 30.98
CA ILE A 701 -14.68 9.06 29.59
C ILE A 701 -16.16 8.68 29.37
N ASP A 702 -16.72 7.80 30.22
CA ASP A 702 -18.10 7.36 30.11
C ASP A 702 -19.08 8.51 30.43
N TYR A 703 -18.67 9.47 31.28
CA TYR A 703 -19.44 10.68 31.59
C TYR A 703 -19.67 11.57 30.36
N HIS A 704 -18.76 11.57 29.39
CA HIS A 704 -18.98 12.25 28.12
C HIS A 704 -20.17 11.64 27.38
N SER A 705 -20.22 10.31 27.25
CA SER A 705 -21.31 9.62 26.56
C SER A 705 -22.64 9.75 27.30
N ILE A 706 -22.64 9.65 28.63
CA ILE A 706 -23.83 9.83 29.48
C ILE A 706 -24.38 11.24 29.33
N ALA A 707 -23.54 12.27 29.48
CA ALA A 707 -23.94 13.66 29.34
C ALA A 707 -24.45 13.98 27.93
N MET A 708 -23.81 13.40 26.89
CA MET A 708 -24.23 13.60 25.50
C MET A 708 -25.61 13.01 25.18
N SER A 709 -25.97 11.88 25.80
CA SER A 709 -27.29 11.24 25.67
C SER A 709 -28.36 11.94 26.52
N ASN A 710 -27.98 12.50 27.66
CA ASN A 710 -28.88 13.19 28.59
C ASN A 710 -28.66 14.72 28.58
N TRP A 711 -28.44 15.30 27.41
CA TRP A 711 -27.95 16.68 27.33
C TRP A 711 -29.01 17.71 27.79
N GLN A 712 -30.13 17.81 27.05
CA GLN A 712 -31.17 18.79 27.37
C GLN A 712 -31.90 18.42 28.66
N GLY A 713 -32.16 19.42 29.50
CA GLY A 713 -32.90 19.28 30.76
C GLY A 713 -32.18 18.53 31.89
N CYS A 714 -30.93 18.10 31.69
CA CYS A 714 -30.20 17.35 32.72
C CYS A 714 -28.74 17.83 32.84
N PHE A 715 -27.87 17.60 31.84
CA PHE A 715 -26.45 17.95 31.96
C PHE A 715 -26.04 19.28 31.33
N GLN A 716 -26.85 19.87 30.43
CA GLN A 716 -26.48 21.09 29.70
C GLN A 716 -26.08 22.27 30.61
N GLY A 717 -26.80 22.51 31.70
CA GLY A 717 -26.50 23.63 32.62
C GLY A 717 -25.19 23.45 33.40
N SER A 718 -24.88 22.22 33.79
CA SER A 718 -23.74 21.93 34.68
C SER A 718 -22.46 21.62 33.90
N PHE A 719 -22.54 20.94 32.76
CA PHE A 719 -21.37 20.45 32.01
C PHE A 719 -20.88 21.41 30.92
N SER A 720 -21.61 22.52 30.66
CA SER A 720 -21.26 23.51 29.64
C SER A 720 -20.36 24.62 30.18
N PHE A 721 -19.03 24.46 30.04
CA PHE A 721 -18.06 25.47 30.48
C PHE A 721 -17.76 26.55 29.42
N THR A 722 -18.29 26.41 28.20
CA THR A 722 -18.12 27.36 27.09
C THR A 722 -19.46 27.70 26.46
N LYS A 723 -19.68 28.98 26.11
CA LYS A 723 -20.95 29.43 25.49
C LYS A 723 -21.05 29.10 23.99
N ASP A 724 -19.96 28.70 23.35
CA ASP A 724 -19.87 28.52 21.90
C ASP A 724 -19.85 27.06 21.44
N GLY A 725 -20.57 26.77 20.36
CA GLY A 725 -20.57 25.48 19.67
C GLY A 725 -21.64 24.47 20.15
N GLY A 726 -21.83 23.40 19.37
CA GLY A 726 -22.78 22.33 19.68
C GLY A 726 -22.35 21.43 20.85
N LYS A 727 -23.24 20.53 21.31
CA LYS A 727 -23.05 19.69 22.51
C LYS A 727 -21.71 18.95 22.59
N ASP A 728 -21.19 18.42 21.48
CA ASP A 728 -19.91 17.69 21.46
C ASP A 728 -18.71 18.61 21.74
N LYS A 729 -18.73 19.86 21.23
CA LYS A 729 -17.70 20.85 21.54
C LYS A 729 -17.74 21.24 23.01
N GLN A 730 -18.93 21.43 23.57
CA GLN A 730 -19.12 21.81 24.97
C GLN A 730 -18.72 20.69 25.95
N LEU A 731 -18.74 19.43 25.52
CA LEU A 731 -18.29 18.27 26.30
C LEU A 731 -16.82 17.88 26.06
N ASN A 732 -16.13 18.53 25.12
CA ASN A 732 -14.78 18.15 24.73
C ASN A 732 -13.75 18.25 25.88
N TRP A 733 -14.03 19.07 26.89
CA TRP A 733 -13.19 19.18 28.08
C TRP A 733 -13.05 17.84 28.82
N ILE A 734 -14.05 16.96 28.80
CA ILE A 734 -13.98 15.63 29.44
C ILE A 734 -12.99 14.73 28.70
N LYS A 735 -12.97 14.79 27.37
CA LYS A 735 -11.98 14.04 26.55
C LYS A 735 -10.56 14.54 26.84
N GLN A 736 -10.40 15.87 26.96
CA GLN A 736 -9.12 16.49 27.31
C GLN A 736 -8.67 16.12 28.73
N LEU A 737 -9.58 16.20 29.72
CA LEU A 737 -9.32 15.82 31.11
C LEU A 737 -8.93 14.34 31.23
N ASN A 738 -9.64 13.45 30.52
CA ASN A 738 -9.30 12.02 30.50
C ASN A 738 -7.93 11.75 29.87
N SER A 739 -7.53 12.53 28.85
CA SER A 739 -6.17 12.45 28.31
C SER A 739 -5.11 12.89 29.32
N ILE A 740 -5.39 13.93 30.12
CA ILE A 740 -4.44 14.43 31.13
C ILE A 740 -4.38 13.50 32.34
N ARG A 741 -5.51 12.93 32.78
CA ARG A 741 -5.55 11.90 33.83
C ARG A 741 -4.58 10.75 33.55
N ASN A 742 -4.54 10.29 32.30
CA ASN A 742 -3.64 9.20 31.91
C ASN A 742 -2.16 9.61 31.96
N ILE A 743 -1.84 10.90 31.81
CA ILE A 743 -0.49 11.44 32.00
C ILE A 743 -0.15 11.43 33.50
N THR A 744 -1.04 11.98 34.34
CA THR A 744 -0.78 12.17 35.77
C THR A 744 -0.68 10.86 36.56
N HIS A 745 -1.34 9.77 36.11
CA HIS A 745 -1.25 8.44 36.74
C HIS A 745 -0.03 7.61 36.29
N HIS A 746 0.76 8.10 35.33
CA HIS A 746 2.01 7.46 34.86
C HIS A 746 3.16 8.49 34.78
N PRO A 747 3.43 9.25 35.86
CA PRO A 747 4.39 10.36 35.84
C PRO A 747 5.82 9.90 35.62
N GLU A 748 6.15 8.64 35.94
CA GLU A 748 7.46 8.02 35.69
C GLU A 748 7.83 7.97 34.21
N LYS A 749 6.84 8.13 33.31
CA LYS A 749 7.06 8.12 31.86
C LYS A 749 7.29 9.54 31.34
N TRP A 750 6.39 10.48 31.63
CA TRP A 750 6.63 11.90 31.38
C TRP A 750 5.60 12.81 32.08
N PRO A 751 5.99 14.01 32.51
CA PRO A 751 5.09 14.92 33.22
C PRO A 751 4.17 15.73 32.28
N ALA A 752 3.07 16.25 32.82
CA ALA A 752 2.16 17.15 32.13
C ALA A 752 2.79 18.53 31.88
N SER A 753 2.34 19.22 30.84
CA SER A 753 2.74 20.61 30.58
C SER A 753 2.08 21.60 31.54
N LYS A 754 2.70 22.76 31.77
CA LYS A 754 2.13 23.86 32.56
C LYS A 754 0.71 24.22 32.12
N LYS A 755 0.45 24.26 30.81
CA LYS A 755 -0.89 24.51 30.25
C LYS A 755 -1.90 23.40 30.55
N GLN A 756 -1.47 22.14 30.59
CA GLN A 756 -2.35 21.03 30.97
C GLN A 756 -2.67 21.09 32.46
N VAL A 757 -1.68 21.43 33.30
CA VAL A 757 -1.90 21.65 34.74
C VAL A 757 -2.84 22.83 34.98
N GLU A 758 -2.63 23.97 34.31
CA GLU A 758 -3.54 25.12 34.36
C GLU A 758 -4.97 24.77 33.92
N PHE A 759 -5.11 23.98 32.84
CA PHE A 759 -6.41 23.48 32.40
C PHE A 759 -7.08 22.61 33.47
N VAL A 760 -6.33 21.71 34.11
CA VAL A 760 -6.85 20.89 35.22
C VAL A 760 -7.30 21.79 36.38
N ARG A 761 -6.50 22.79 36.78
CA ARG A 761 -6.86 23.76 37.82
C ARG A 761 -8.16 24.51 37.49
N ASP A 762 -8.30 25.01 36.27
CA ASP A 762 -9.50 25.75 35.82
C ASP A 762 -10.75 24.86 35.78
N ILE A 763 -10.64 23.65 35.22
CA ILE A 763 -11.76 22.71 35.11
C ILE A 763 -12.14 22.14 36.48
N HIS A 764 -11.17 21.87 37.35
CA HIS A 764 -11.43 21.47 38.73
C HIS A 764 -12.24 22.54 39.44
N LYS A 765 -11.77 23.80 39.43
CA LYS A 765 -12.50 24.92 40.03
C LYS A 765 -13.95 25.01 39.52
N LYS A 766 -14.14 25.02 38.20
CA LYS A 766 -15.48 25.07 37.58
C LYS A 766 -16.34 23.86 37.93
N GLY A 767 -15.74 22.68 37.98
CA GLY A 767 -16.41 21.44 38.33
C GLY A 767 -16.89 21.45 39.78
N MET A 768 -16.04 21.85 40.72
CA MET A 768 -16.41 21.94 42.14
C MET A 768 -17.50 23.00 42.39
N GLU A 769 -17.50 24.12 41.64
CA GLU A 769 -18.56 25.14 41.71
C GLU A 769 -19.91 24.68 41.13
N ARG A 770 -19.91 23.79 40.12
CA ARG A 770 -21.13 23.44 39.36
C ARG A 770 -21.69 22.06 39.63
N PHE A 771 -20.88 21.12 40.10
CA PHE A 771 -21.28 19.76 40.41
C PHE A 771 -21.72 19.64 41.87
N VAL A 772 -22.48 20.63 42.35
CA VAL A 772 -23.01 20.66 43.71
C VAL A 772 -24.27 19.81 43.77
N ILE A 773 -24.31 18.89 44.73
CA ILE A 773 -25.50 18.11 45.06
C ILE A 773 -26.19 18.86 46.21
N PRO A 774 -27.46 19.26 46.09
CA PRO A 774 -28.18 19.87 47.20
C PRO A 774 -28.17 18.92 48.41
N GLU A 775 -27.80 19.41 49.60
CA GLU A 775 -28.01 18.66 50.82
C GLU A 775 -29.50 18.39 50.96
N SER A 776 -29.89 17.12 50.98
CA SER A 776 -31.27 16.72 51.21
C SER A 776 -31.67 17.21 52.60
N SER A 777 -32.62 18.14 52.66
CA SER A 777 -33.41 18.40 53.85
C SER A 777 -33.91 17.06 54.36
N SER A 778 -33.42 16.65 55.53
CA SER A 778 -33.91 15.49 56.26
C SER A 778 -35.42 15.60 56.45
N HIS A 779 -36.19 14.77 55.75
CA HIS A 779 -37.54 14.35 56.12
C HIS A 779 -37.77 12.91 55.70
#